data_AF-A0A812PTR1-F1
#
_entry.id   AF-A0A812PTR1-F1
#
_cell.length_a   1.000
_cell.length_b   1.000
_cell.length_c   1.000
_cell.angle_alpha   90.00
_cell.angle_beta   90.00
_cell.angle_gamma   90.00
#
_symmetry.space_group_name_H-M   'P 1'
#
loop_
_entity.id
_entity.type
_entity.pdbx_description
1 polymer ?
#
loop_
_entity_poly.entity_id
_entity_poly.type
_entity_poly.pdbx_seq_one_letter_code
_entity_poly.pdbx_strand_id
1 'polypeptide(L)'
;MALQITLTFHKWRRQEVEKRAEAERTRQRQEELRRLEEQRRAFERAEEERIKAKKQREEEARRQEEERRRADEERRRREAEEARREEERQRREQEEARQPAGGSGMSASRALRRPAFANHPLDSRLDMLEMELARLKGSRQMGMTGGMGNMGGVPMTFTQPQQALSPLMPSMPSGPPMYSVPSEPSGPAPALANIETKNHGEIMQAYKDIVTSLKETQQKHNDLLQRHTDLTKHHVELMRAHQDLLESLKKNGTGGGGAAAKASAKKKAKHPALGVVRLDYDYPPAPGDSDHPGSFGYEVYYRCCPGLTFDMCQDGHFPEAVERRFADAIRHLEARGCAAITGDCGFMMAFHMIARKIAAKPIFMSSMVQCPIIAASLEPSDQILLLTANDKTLKPQKTVLLSTCGFDVDEDRFIIKGCQNVPGFEAVALGGKVPLEVVQPGIVQLVQDIRKQFPRIAAILLECTELPPYADALRYHTGLPVWDAVTAADFYISAHQDNPRFGHNDWQEAWDGTHEEYELGINLTKDELSLVVSKHKVHAEKKERALKKKKKLDKVMKKVRKQQAPMLGVLRLDYNYPPATGDIDHPGSYDYDVLFRVVPGFTFEMAQAGKLTPAVEKEFIEAVKWLENKGCSGITGDCGFMMAFQPLAREVARVPVFMSSMMQCPMISVAFDKYDKVLILTANDDTLKPQKETLLSNCGFDVDDARFMIKGCQDVPGFDAVAKGEKVDVDYVQPGIVYMVKQILNKNSSVRAILLECTELPPYADALRHETRLPVFDAITNADFFLSARQDNPRFGFNQWQLDWDGEQDDYVFGQHLNAQQMEKLIN
;
A
#
# COMPACT_ATOMS: atom_id res chain seq x y z
N MET A 1 70.73 46.40 20.74
CA MET A 1 69.83 46.75 21.86
C MET A 1 68.57 47.49 21.42
N ALA A 2 68.66 48.64 20.71
CA ALA A 2 67.49 49.42 20.27
C ALA A 2 66.50 48.65 19.35
N LEU A 3 67.00 47.82 18.43
CA LEU A 3 66.16 47.00 17.53
C LEU A 3 65.33 45.95 18.30
N GLN A 4 65.89 45.41 19.37
CA GLN A 4 65.28 44.33 20.15
C GLN A 4 64.18 44.88 21.06
N ILE A 5 64.36 46.10 21.61
CA ILE A 5 63.32 46.83 22.34
C ILE A 5 62.15 47.17 21.42
N THR A 6 62.43 47.63 20.19
CA THR A 6 61.41 47.97 19.19
C THR A 6 60.58 46.76 18.76
N LEU A 7 61.23 45.62 18.50
CA LEU A 7 60.56 44.34 18.19
C LEU A 7 59.69 43.85 19.34
N THR A 8 60.16 44.01 20.58
CA THR A 8 59.40 43.59 21.78
C THR A 8 58.18 44.48 21.99
N PHE A 9 58.33 45.79 21.82
CA PHE A 9 57.23 46.74 21.89
C PHE A 9 56.17 46.50 20.81
N HIS A 10 56.57 46.18 19.58
CA HIS A 10 55.63 45.83 18.51
C HIS A 10 54.88 44.52 18.77
N LYS A 11 55.55 43.49 19.31
CA LYS A 11 54.90 42.23 19.70
C LYS A 11 53.89 42.46 20.84
N TRP A 12 54.28 43.21 21.85
CA TRP A 12 53.39 43.58 22.96
C TRP A 12 52.17 44.36 22.47
N ARG A 13 52.37 45.38 21.62
CA ARG A 13 51.28 46.19 21.05
C ARG A 13 50.32 45.35 20.21
N ARG A 14 50.82 44.37 19.45
CA ARG A 14 49.98 43.46 18.65
C ARG A 14 49.14 42.55 19.54
N GLN A 15 49.72 41.98 20.59
CA GLN A 15 49.00 41.17 21.57
C GLN A 15 47.91 41.98 22.30
N GLU A 16 48.18 43.25 22.62
CA GLU A 16 47.22 44.09 23.33
C GLU A 16 46.04 44.51 22.44
N VAL A 17 46.27 44.70 21.13
CA VAL A 17 45.21 44.92 20.15
C VAL A 17 44.35 43.66 19.97
N GLU A 18 44.96 42.48 19.89
CA GLU A 18 44.23 41.20 19.79
C GLU A 18 43.36 40.93 21.02
N LYS A 19 43.88 41.16 22.23
CA LYS A 19 43.10 41.02 23.48
C LYS A 19 41.89 41.94 23.51
N ARG A 20 42.03 43.19 23.06
CA ARG A 20 40.92 44.15 23.00
C ARG A 20 39.86 43.71 21.98
N ALA A 21 40.29 43.24 20.81
CA ALA A 21 39.37 42.72 19.79
C ALA A 21 38.62 41.46 20.26
N GLU A 22 39.27 40.58 21.01
CA GLU A 22 38.65 39.39 21.59
C GLU A 22 37.65 39.71 22.71
N ALA A 23 37.99 40.69 23.57
CA ALA A 23 37.06 41.19 24.58
C ALA A 23 35.80 41.81 23.95
N GLU A 24 35.97 42.55 22.85
CA GLU A 24 34.86 43.18 22.12
C GLU A 24 33.96 42.15 21.41
N ARG A 25 34.55 41.13 20.76
CA ARG A 25 33.80 39.99 20.20
C ARG A 25 33.03 39.23 21.27
N THR A 26 33.63 39.03 22.44
CA THR A 26 32.96 38.36 23.57
C THR A 26 31.77 39.17 24.07
N ARG A 27 31.90 40.50 24.12
CA ARG A 27 30.82 41.40 24.53
C ARG A 27 29.66 41.39 23.53
N GLN A 28 29.95 41.46 22.24
CA GLN A 28 28.95 41.36 21.17
C GLN A 28 28.20 40.02 21.22
N ARG A 29 28.92 38.91 21.43
CA ARG A 29 28.30 37.58 21.55
C ARG A 29 27.39 37.46 22.77
N GLN A 30 27.76 38.07 23.89
CA GLN A 30 26.92 38.09 25.09
C GLN A 30 25.66 38.96 24.92
N GLU A 31 25.74 40.03 24.13
CA GLU A 31 24.60 40.90 23.83
C GLU A 31 23.63 40.23 22.85
N GLU A 32 24.16 39.52 21.85
CA GLU A 32 23.39 38.70 20.92
C GLU A 32 22.67 37.55 21.63
N LEU A 33 23.34 36.86 22.55
CA LEU A 33 22.75 35.82 23.40
C LEU A 33 21.57 36.35 24.24
N ARG A 34 21.69 37.54 24.83
CA ARG A 34 20.58 38.16 25.57
C ARG A 34 19.41 38.49 24.66
N ARG A 35 19.68 38.99 23.46
CA ARG A 35 18.64 39.31 22.46
C ARG A 35 17.88 38.05 22.01
N LEU A 36 18.60 36.95 21.80
CA LEU A 36 18.02 35.64 21.48
C LEU A 36 17.20 35.07 22.64
N GLU A 37 17.64 35.22 23.89
CA GLU A 37 16.86 34.81 25.07
C GLU A 37 15.57 35.62 25.22
N GLU A 38 15.60 36.93 24.95
CA GLU A 38 14.41 37.78 24.97
C GLU A 38 13.42 37.40 23.86
N GLN A 39 13.91 37.12 22.63
CA GLN A 39 13.09 36.63 21.53
C GLN A 39 12.46 35.27 21.85
N ARG A 40 13.23 34.35 22.43
CA ARG A 40 12.73 33.04 22.88
C ARG A 40 11.61 33.18 23.92
N ARG A 41 11.76 34.07 24.90
CA ARG A 41 10.71 34.34 25.92
C ARG A 41 9.49 35.05 25.34
N ALA A 42 9.65 35.87 24.30
CA ALA A 42 8.53 36.47 23.60
C ALA A 42 7.74 35.42 22.81
N PHE A 43 8.45 34.52 22.13
CA PHE A 43 7.86 33.39 21.41
C PHE A 43 7.11 32.43 22.35
N GLU A 44 7.72 32.04 23.47
CA GLU A 44 7.06 31.16 24.47
C GLU A 44 5.75 31.76 25.00
N ARG A 45 5.70 33.08 25.23
CA ARG A 45 4.47 33.77 25.67
C ARG A 45 3.40 33.82 24.58
N ALA A 46 3.79 34.11 23.34
CA ALA A 46 2.86 34.10 22.21
C ALA A 46 2.27 32.71 21.98
N GLU A 47 3.09 31.66 22.14
CA GLU A 47 2.64 30.27 21.98
C GLU A 47 1.71 29.83 23.11
N GLU A 48 1.98 30.22 24.35
CA GLU A 48 1.05 29.99 25.47
C GLU A 48 -0.32 30.66 25.26
N GLU A 49 -0.34 31.87 24.69
CA GLU A 49 -1.58 32.57 24.34
C GLU A 49 -2.31 31.88 23.17
N ARG A 50 -1.58 31.43 22.14
CA ARG A 50 -2.13 30.68 20.99
C ARG A 50 -2.76 29.36 21.44
N ILE A 51 -2.08 28.62 22.33
CA ILE A 51 -2.59 27.37 22.92
C ILE A 51 -3.85 27.61 23.75
N LYS A 52 -3.90 28.70 24.54
CA LYS A 52 -5.10 29.07 25.30
C LYS A 52 -6.28 29.41 24.38
N ALA A 53 -6.04 30.16 23.32
CA ALA A 53 -7.07 30.51 22.33
C ALA A 53 -7.59 29.27 21.57
N LYS A 54 -6.70 28.35 21.18
CA LYS A 54 -7.08 27.07 20.54
C LYS A 54 -7.96 26.22 21.45
N LYS A 55 -7.59 26.06 22.72
CA LYS A 55 -8.40 25.32 23.71
C LYS A 55 -9.78 25.93 23.93
N GLN A 56 -9.89 27.26 23.93
CA GLN A 56 -11.18 27.94 24.06
C GLN A 56 -12.07 27.69 22.83
N ARG A 57 -11.51 27.77 21.62
CA ARG A 57 -12.25 27.47 20.37
C ARG A 57 -12.69 26.02 20.29
N GLU A 58 -11.85 25.08 20.70
CA GLU A 58 -12.18 23.65 20.75
C GLU A 58 -13.29 23.37 21.79
N GLU A 59 -13.25 24.03 22.95
CA GLU A 59 -14.31 23.87 23.96
C GLU A 59 -15.65 24.45 23.46
N GLU A 60 -15.62 25.58 22.76
CA GLU A 60 -16.81 26.20 22.17
C GLU A 60 -17.38 25.35 21.02
N ALA A 61 -16.53 24.83 20.13
CA ALA A 61 -16.93 23.90 19.08
C ALA A 61 -17.56 22.63 19.67
N ARG A 62 -16.97 22.06 20.73
CA ARG A 62 -17.51 20.88 21.41
C ARG A 62 -18.88 21.15 22.03
N ARG A 63 -19.11 22.35 22.57
CA ARG A 63 -20.44 22.75 23.09
C ARG A 63 -21.47 22.87 21.96
N GLN A 64 -21.11 23.51 20.85
CA GLN A 64 -21.99 23.65 19.69
C GLN A 64 -22.34 22.30 19.06
N GLU A 65 -21.38 21.37 19.01
CA GLU A 65 -21.60 20.01 18.51
C GLU A 65 -22.48 19.19 19.45
N GLU A 66 -22.30 19.32 20.77
CA GLU A 66 -23.17 18.66 21.75
C GLU A 66 -24.62 19.18 21.67
N GLU A 67 -24.81 20.49 21.44
CA GLU A 67 -26.14 21.08 21.19
C GLU A 67 -26.76 20.57 19.89
N ARG A 68 -26.00 20.50 18.79
CA ARG A 68 -26.47 19.92 17.53
C ARG A 68 -26.86 18.45 17.68
N ARG A 69 -26.06 17.67 18.40
CA ARG A 69 -26.35 16.25 18.65
C ARG A 69 -27.62 16.06 19.47
N ARG A 70 -27.86 16.90 20.48
CA ARG A 70 -29.12 16.89 21.25
C ARG A 70 -30.32 17.26 20.39
N ALA A 71 -30.19 18.26 19.51
CA ALA A 71 -31.24 18.65 18.59
C ALA A 71 -31.58 17.54 17.57
N ASP A 72 -30.56 16.87 17.04
CA ASP A 72 -30.75 15.74 16.10
C ASP A 72 -31.32 14.50 16.80
N GLU A 73 -30.93 14.20 18.04
CA GLU A 73 -31.50 13.12 18.83
C GLU A 73 -32.99 13.38 19.12
N GLU A 74 -33.35 14.63 19.44
CA GLU A 74 -34.75 15.02 19.62
C GLU A 74 -35.54 14.94 18.31
N ARG A 75 -34.94 15.33 17.18
CA ARG A 75 -35.55 15.21 15.84
C ARG A 75 -35.81 13.75 15.47
N ARG A 76 -34.81 12.87 15.63
CA ARG A 76 -34.94 11.43 15.38
C ARG A 76 -35.98 10.79 16.29
N ARG A 77 -36.09 11.22 17.54
CA ARG A 77 -37.12 10.73 18.47
C ARG A 77 -38.53 11.10 18.00
N ARG A 78 -38.72 12.32 17.47
CA ARG A 78 -40.01 12.75 16.88
C ARG A 78 -40.33 11.97 15.61
N GLU A 79 -39.37 11.81 14.71
CA GLU A 79 -39.52 11.02 13.47
C GLU A 79 -39.86 9.55 13.78
N ALA A 80 -39.22 8.95 14.79
CA ALA A 80 -39.51 7.58 15.22
C ALA A 80 -40.89 7.43 15.89
N GLU A 81 -41.36 8.44 16.62
CA GLU A 81 -42.69 8.45 17.21
C GLU A 81 -43.78 8.59 16.12
N GLU A 82 -43.52 9.43 15.12
CA GLU A 82 -44.41 9.61 13.96
C GLU A 82 -44.48 8.34 13.10
N ALA A 83 -43.35 7.68 12.84
CA ALA A 83 -43.30 6.41 12.13
C ALA A 83 -44.07 5.29 12.88
N ARG A 84 -43.99 5.23 14.22
CA ARG A 84 -44.79 4.28 15.02
C ARG A 84 -46.29 4.56 14.92
N ARG A 85 -46.69 5.83 14.90
CA ARG A 85 -48.11 6.22 14.74
C ARG A 85 -48.62 5.86 13.33
N GLU A 86 -47.78 6.01 12.32
CA GLU A 86 -48.08 5.61 10.94
C GLU A 86 -48.20 4.08 10.81
N GLU A 87 -47.27 3.32 11.40
CA GLU A 87 -47.35 1.84 11.46
C GLU A 87 -48.61 1.37 12.19
N GLU A 88 -48.97 2.00 13.31
CA GLU A 88 -50.17 1.64 14.06
C GLU A 88 -51.45 1.94 13.27
N ARG A 89 -51.45 3.05 12.50
CA ARG A 89 -52.55 3.38 11.57
C ARG A 89 -52.67 2.35 10.45
N GLN A 90 -51.55 1.99 9.81
CA GLN A 90 -51.53 0.96 8.76
C GLN A 90 -51.94 -0.42 9.28
N ARG A 91 -51.58 -0.76 10.52
CA ARG A 91 -52.03 -2.00 11.18
C ARG A 91 -53.54 -2.02 11.39
N ARG A 92 -54.13 -0.91 11.85
CA ARG A 92 -55.58 -0.77 12.02
C ARG A 92 -56.31 -0.87 10.69
N GLU A 93 -55.79 -0.23 9.64
CA GLU A 93 -56.34 -0.34 8.29
C GLU A 93 -56.25 -1.77 7.73
N GLN A 94 -55.16 -2.50 8.00
CA GLN A 94 -55.01 -3.92 7.64
C GLN A 94 -55.92 -4.86 8.45
N GLU A 95 -56.20 -4.54 9.72
CA GLU A 95 -57.14 -5.29 10.55
C GLU A 95 -58.61 -5.04 10.15
N GLU A 96 -58.97 -3.81 9.76
CA GLU A 96 -60.29 -3.49 9.22
C GLU A 96 -60.52 -4.12 7.83
N ALA A 97 -59.47 -4.25 7.01
CA ALA A 97 -59.52 -4.96 5.73
C ALA A 97 -59.63 -6.49 5.85
N ARG A 98 -59.49 -7.06 7.06
CA ARG A 98 -59.56 -8.51 7.33
C ARG A 98 -60.93 -9.02 7.78
N GLN A 99 -61.98 -8.20 7.76
CA GLN A 99 -63.35 -8.72 7.94
C GLN A 99 -63.80 -9.52 6.69
N PRO A 100 -64.37 -10.73 6.85
CA PRO A 100 -64.57 -11.63 5.74
C PRO A 100 -65.85 -11.31 4.95
N ALA A 101 -65.70 -10.80 3.73
CA ALA A 101 -66.69 -11.02 2.68
C ALA A 101 -66.31 -12.32 1.94
N GLY A 102 -67.19 -13.32 2.04
CA GLY A 102 -66.95 -14.65 1.47
C GLY A 102 -66.89 -14.68 -0.05
N GLY A 103 -66.31 -15.77 -0.58
CA GLY A 103 -66.52 -16.21 -1.95
C GLY A 103 -65.26 -16.55 -2.74
N SER A 104 -64.95 -17.86 -2.76
CA SER A 104 -64.45 -18.65 -3.91
C SER A 104 -63.43 -18.08 -4.91
N GLY A 105 -62.33 -18.83 -5.10
CA GLY A 105 -61.95 -19.26 -6.45
C GLY A 105 -60.55 -18.89 -6.97
N MET A 106 -59.75 -19.95 -7.17
CA MET A 106 -58.75 -20.17 -8.25
C MET A 106 -57.40 -19.42 -8.26
N SER A 107 -56.35 -20.23 -8.01
CA SER A 107 -55.08 -20.39 -8.74
C SER A 107 -54.73 -19.38 -9.85
N ALA A 108 -53.59 -18.70 -9.69
CA ALA A 108 -52.68 -18.36 -10.78
C ALA A 108 -51.25 -18.15 -10.26
N SER A 109 -50.34 -19.07 -10.60
CA SER A 109 -48.90 -18.91 -10.41
C SER A 109 -48.36 -17.90 -11.43
N ARG A 110 -47.90 -16.74 -10.96
CA ARG A 110 -47.28 -15.70 -11.81
C ARG A 110 -45.78 -15.71 -11.56
N ALA A 111 -45.04 -16.26 -12.53
CA ALA A 111 -43.59 -16.21 -12.58
C ALA A 111 -43.09 -14.76 -12.59
N LEU A 112 -42.38 -14.38 -11.53
CA LEU A 112 -41.58 -13.16 -11.46
C LEU A 112 -40.34 -13.33 -12.34
N ARG A 113 -40.31 -12.60 -13.45
CA ARG A 113 -39.10 -12.41 -14.28
C ARG A 113 -38.06 -11.67 -13.44
N ARG A 114 -36.90 -12.30 -13.22
CA ARG A 114 -35.67 -11.63 -12.77
C ARG A 114 -35.21 -10.66 -13.86
N PRO A 115 -34.72 -9.45 -13.53
CA PRO A 115 -34.02 -8.62 -14.51
C PRO A 115 -32.69 -9.30 -14.85
N ALA A 116 -32.35 -9.31 -16.15
CA ALA A 116 -31.05 -9.72 -16.64
C ALA A 116 -30.00 -8.73 -16.12
N PHE A 117 -29.16 -9.17 -15.19
CA PHE A 117 -27.90 -8.48 -14.90
C PHE A 117 -26.93 -8.80 -16.03
N ALA A 118 -26.54 -7.77 -16.77
CA ALA A 118 -25.49 -7.85 -17.78
C ALA A 118 -24.12 -7.91 -17.08
N ASN A 119 -23.27 -8.83 -17.56
CA ASN A 119 -21.84 -9.01 -17.30
C ASN A 119 -21.44 -9.14 -15.82
N HIS A 120 -21.48 -10.37 -15.31
CA HIS A 120 -20.89 -10.70 -14.02
C HIS A 120 -19.36 -10.88 -14.19
N PRO A 121 -18.50 -10.43 -13.26
CA PRO A 121 -17.04 -10.62 -13.34
C PRO A 121 -16.56 -12.07 -13.49
N LEU A 122 -17.44 -13.04 -13.20
CA LEU A 122 -17.17 -14.48 -13.31
C LEU A 122 -17.21 -14.98 -14.76
N ASP A 123 -17.90 -14.28 -15.66
CA ASP A 123 -18.01 -14.68 -17.07
C ASP A 123 -16.62 -14.62 -17.75
N SER A 124 -15.79 -13.66 -17.36
CA SER A 124 -14.40 -13.54 -17.85
C SER A 124 -13.46 -14.68 -17.40
N ARG A 125 -13.78 -15.36 -16.28
CA ARG A 125 -13.00 -16.50 -15.78
C ARG A 125 -13.28 -17.78 -16.57
N LEU A 126 -14.50 -17.95 -17.07
CA LEU A 126 -14.85 -19.06 -17.95
C LEU A 126 -14.13 -18.95 -19.29
N ASP A 127 -14.10 -17.79 -19.92
CA ASP A 127 -13.44 -17.58 -21.21
C ASP A 127 -11.93 -17.93 -21.16
N MET A 128 -11.24 -17.57 -20.06
CA MET A 128 -9.82 -17.88 -19.89
C MET A 128 -9.57 -19.36 -19.55
N LEU A 129 -10.43 -19.99 -18.74
CA LEU A 129 -10.36 -21.43 -18.48
C LEU A 129 -10.63 -22.23 -19.76
N GLU A 130 -11.52 -21.76 -20.63
CA GLU A 130 -11.79 -22.37 -21.94
C GLU A 130 -10.59 -22.23 -22.88
N MET A 131 -9.88 -21.10 -22.86
CA MET A 131 -8.61 -20.93 -23.59
C MET A 131 -7.50 -21.86 -23.09
N GLU A 132 -7.37 -22.06 -21.77
CA GLU A 132 -6.38 -22.97 -21.19
C GLU A 132 -6.72 -24.44 -21.44
N LEU A 133 -8.02 -24.79 -21.39
CA LEU A 133 -8.52 -26.11 -21.78
C LEU A 133 -8.30 -26.37 -23.27
N ALA A 134 -8.46 -25.35 -24.12
CA ALA A 134 -8.15 -25.44 -25.56
C ALA A 134 -6.65 -25.62 -25.81
N ARG A 135 -5.78 -24.95 -25.04
CA ARG A 135 -4.32 -25.09 -25.11
C ARG A 135 -3.86 -26.49 -24.70
N LEU A 136 -4.46 -27.06 -23.64
CA LEU A 136 -4.21 -28.43 -23.18
C LEU A 136 -4.76 -29.50 -24.14
N LYS A 137 -5.89 -29.22 -24.81
CA LYS A 137 -6.43 -30.10 -25.87
C LYS A 137 -5.59 -30.05 -27.15
N GLY A 138 -5.09 -28.87 -27.52
CA GLY A 138 -4.21 -28.69 -28.69
C GLY A 138 -2.85 -29.38 -28.53
N SER A 139 -2.33 -29.50 -27.30
CA SER A 139 -1.08 -30.20 -27.01
C SER A 139 -1.22 -31.72 -26.91
N ARG A 140 -2.45 -32.27 -26.83
CA ARG A 140 -2.72 -33.71 -26.96
C ARG A 140 -2.89 -34.20 -28.39
N GLN A 141 -2.94 -33.31 -29.38
CA GLN A 141 -3.19 -33.67 -30.79
C GLN A 141 -1.93 -33.75 -31.67
N MET A 142 -0.74 -33.50 -31.10
CA MET A 142 0.55 -33.78 -31.74
C MET A 142 1.38 -34.73 -30.87
N GLY A 143 1.13 -36.04 -31.00
CA GLY A 143 1.95 -37.03 -30.31
C GLY A 143 1.34 -38.42 -30.16
N MET A 144 0.73 -39.00 -31.21
CA MET A 144 0.48 -40.45 -31.25
C MET A 144 0.51 -40.98 -32.68
N THR A 145 1.70 -41.38 -33.13
CA THR A 145 1.90 -42.43 -34.12
C THR A 145 3.12 -43.26 -33.71
N GLY A 146 2.90 -44.52 -33.32
CA GLY A 146 3.95 -45.55 -33.34
C GLY A 146 4.07 -46.45 -32.10
N GLY A 147 3.64 -47.71 -32.26
CA GLY A 147 4.44 -48.87 -31.85
C GLY A 147 4.17 -49.51 -30.48
N MET A 148 3.39 -50.60 -30.48
CA MET A 148 3.34 -51.60 -29.40
C MET A 148 4.68 -52.36 -29.28
N GLY A 149 5.12 -52.63 -28.04
CA GLY A 149 6.23 -53.54 -27.73
C GLY A 149 6.26 -53.92 -26.25
N ASN A 150 6.19 -55.22 -25.99
CA ASN A 150 6.02 -55.92 -24.71
C ASN A 150 7.37 -56.19 -24.00
N MET A 151 7.43 -56.23 -22.64
CA MET A 151 8.25 -57.14 -21.78
C MET A 151 8.45 -56.64 -20.31
N GLY A 152 7.87 -57.40 -19.37
CA GLY A 152 8.42 -57.93 -18.09
C GLY A 152 9.30 -57.14 -17.09
N GLY A 153 8.96 -57.26 -15.78
CA GLY A 153 9.96 -57.39 -14.69
C GLY A 153 9.87 -56.42 -13.48
N VAL A 154 9.53 -56.96 -12.31
CA VAL A 154 9.41 -56.43 -10.91
C VAL A 154 10.77 -55.95 -10.30
N PRO A 155 10.92 -55.23 -9.13
CA PRO A 155 9.99 -54.50 -8.22
C PRO A 155 10.33 -53.01 -7.96
N MET A 156 9.35 -52.29 -7.41
CA MET A 156 9.45 -50.91 -6.90
C MET A 156 10.11 -50.83 -5.52
N THR A 157 11.21 -50.07 -5.43
CA THR A 157 11.69 -49.45 -4.19
C THR A 157 11.27 -47.99 -4.14
N PHE A 158 10.65 -47.59 -3.03
CA PHE A 158 10.27 -46.22 -2.72
C PHE A 158 11.51 -45.37 -2.44
N THR A 159 11.73 -44.32 -3.25
CA THR A 159 12.50 -43.14 -2.84
C THR A 159 11.81 -41.87 -3.35
N GLN A 160 11.64 -40.91 -2.45
CA GLN A 160 11.04 -39.59 -2.63
C GLN A 160 11.75 -38.77 -3.72
N PRO A 161 11.07 -37.82 -4.39
CA PRO A 161 11.74 -36.67 -4.97
C PRO A 161 11.69 -35.48 -3.99
N GLN A 162 12.82 -35.24 -3.32
CA GLN A 162 13.20 -33.90 -2.88
C GLN A 162 13.69 -33.13 -4.11
N GLN A 163 13.11 -31.95 -4.39
CA GLN A 163 13.80 -30.87 -5.10
C GLN A 163 13.57 -29.59 -4.32
N ALA A 164 14.54 -29.28 -3.46
CA ALA A 164 14.81 -27.95 -2.97
C ALA A 164 15.67 -27.23 -4.02
N LEU A 165 15.29 -26.00 -4.37
CA LEU A 165 16.06 -25.09 -5.22
C LEU A 165 17.02 -24.30 -4.34
N SER A 166 18.33 -24.41 -4.59
CA SER A 166 19.39 -23.38 -4.43
C SER A 166 20.78 -24.01 -4.73
N PRO A 167 21.86 -23.22 -4.98
CA PRO A 167 22.26 -22.78 -6.32
C PRO A 167 23.67 -23.32 -6.70
N LEU A 168 23.96 -23.50 -7.99
CA LEU A 168 25.34 -23.65 -8.47
C LEU A 168 25.42 -23.26 -9.96
N MET A 169 26.12 -22.15 -10.20
CA MET A 169 26.54 -21.65 -11.51
C MET A 169 27.46 -22.65 -12.23
N PRO A 170 27.43 -22.71 -13.57
CA PRO A 170 28.61 -23.01 -14.36
C PRO A 170 29.16 -21.73 -15.01
N SER A 171 30.47 -21.52 -14.88
CA SER A 171 31.25 -20.54 -15.63
C SER A 171 31.31 -20.92 -17.12
N MET A 172 31.02 -19.97 -18.02
CA MET A 172 31.27 -20.06 -19.47
C MET A 172 31.22 -18.65 -20.13
N PRO A 173 31.75 -18.45 -21.35
CA PRO A 173 32.84 -17.49 -21.62
C PRO A 173 32.40 -16.09 -22.07
N SER A 174 33.37 -15.17 -22.00
CA SER A 174 33.32 -13.77 -22.42
C SER A 174 32.72 -13.54 -23.83
N GLY A 175 31.56 -12.89 -23.87
CA GLY A 175 30.99 -12.27 -25.06
C GLY A 175 31.58 -10.87 -25.33
N PRO A 176 31.51 -10.35 -26.56
CA PRO A 176 32.17 -9.10 -26.96
C PRO A 176 31.40 -7.84 -26.49
N PRO A 177 32.03 -6.65 -26.46
CA PRO A 177 31.48 -5.48 -25.79
C PRO A 177 30.43 -4.71 -26.61
N MET A 178 29.39 -4.26 -25.89
CA MET A 178 28.70 -2.95 -25.91
C MET A 178 28.38 -2.29 -27.26
N TYR A 179 27.08 -2.15 -27.55
CA TYR A 179 26.54 -1.15 -28.49
C TYR A 179 26.64 0.25 -27.87
N SER A 180 27.42 1.12 -28.50
CA SER A 180 27.41 2.57 -28.27
C SER A 180 26.27 3.25 -29.04
N VAL A 181 25.75 4.34 -28.47
CA VAL A 181 24.77 5.27 -29.04
C VAL A 181 25.19 5.74 -30.45
N PRO A 182 24.30 5.84 -31.46
CA PRO A 182 24.69 6.36 -32.76
C PRO A 182 24.83 7.89 -32.70
N SER A 183 26.08 8.36 -32.73
CA SER A 183 26.40 9.67 -33.29
C SER A 183 26.19 9.65 -34.81
N GLU A 184 25.83 10.80 -35.37
CA GLU A 184 25.52 11.09 -36.78
C GLU A 184 26.29 10.25 -37.84
N PRO A 185 25.68 9.92 -38.99
CA PRO A 185 26.35 9.12 -40.01
C PRO A 185 27.29 10.01 -40.83
N SER A 186 28.48 10.26 -40.31
CA SER A 186 29.62 10.74 -41.09
C SER A 186 30.76 9.73 -41.03
N GLY A 187 30.65 8.65 -41.82
CA GLY A 187 31.69 7.66 -42.02
C GLY A 187 31.55 7.02 -43.41
N PRO A 188 32.65 6.74 -44.14
CA PRO A 188 32.58 6.32 -45.53
C PRO A 188 32.00 4.91 -45.65
N ALA A 189 31.31 4.66 -46.77
CA ALA A 189 30.77 3.34 -47.13
C ALA A 189 31.81 2.21 -46.94
N PRO A 190 31.39 0.98 -46.59
CA PRO A 190 32.32 -0.10 -46.32
C PRO A 190 33.17 -0.39 -47.55
N ALA A 191 34.49 -0.33 -47.38
CA ALA A 191 35.44 -0.70 -48.41
C ALA A 191 35.27 -2.19 -48.75
N LEU A 192 35.10 -2.47 -50.04
CA LEU A 192 35.27 -3.79 -50.64
C LEU A 192 36.72 -4.25 -50.39
N ALA A 193 36.96 -4.92 -49.27
CA ALA A 193 38.26 -5.52 -48.98
C ALA A 193 38.34 -6.90 -49.64
N ASN A 194 39.33 -7.04 -50.52
CA ASN A 194 39.78 -8.20 -51.29
C ASN A 194 39.40 -9.59 -50.73
N ILE A 195 38.44 -10.24 -51.39
CA ILE A 195 38.18 -11.67 -51.27
C ILE A 195 39.08 -12.39 -52.30
N GLU A 196 40.27 -12.83 -51.89
CA GLU A 196 41.02 -13.85 -52.62
C GLU A 196 40.54 -15.24 -52.20
N THR A 197 39.35 -15.65 -52.66
CA THR A 197 38.90 -17.05 -52.53
C THR A 197 38.47 -17.56 -53.89
N LYS A 198 39.25 -18.48 -54.48
CA LYS A 198 38.93 -19.21 -55.71
C LYS A 198 37.94 -20.36 -55.47
N ASN A 199 36.86 -20.11 -54.71
CA ASN A 199 35.80 -21.08 -54.56
C ASN A 199 34.43 -20.40 -54.66
N HIS A 200 33.76 -20.59 -55.79
CA HIS A 200 32.46 -19.97 -56.10
C HIS A 200 31.40 -20.27 -55.03
N GLY A 201 31.49 -21.41 -54.33
CA GLY A 201 30.59 -21.78 -53.24
C GLY A 201 30.62 -20.86 -52.03
N GLU A 202 31.81 -20.38 -51.64
CA GLU A 202 31.98 -19.50 -50.46
C GLU A 202 31.46 -18.09 -50.75
N ILE A 203 31.69 -17.59 -51.97
CA ILE A 203 31.16 -16.30 -52.44
C ILE A 203 29.62 -16.34 -52.47
N MET A 204 29.04 -17.44 -52.96
CA MET A 204 27.59 -17.61 -53.00
C MET A 204 26.98 -17.75 -51.59
N GLN A 205 27.70 -18.31 -50.62
CA GLN A 205 27.24 -18.38 -49.24
C GLN A 205 27.30 -17.00 -48.57
N ALA A 206 28.41 -16.27 -48.69
CA ALA A 206 28.53 -14.91 -48.18
C ALA A 206 27.46 -13.97 -48.78
N TYR A 207 27.16 -14.11 -50.08
CA TYR A 207 26.07 -13.38 -50.73
C TYR A 207 24.70 -13.75 -50.15
N LYS A 208 24.42 -15.04 -49.90
CA LYS A 208 23.18 -15.47 -49.24
C LYS A 208 23.04 -14.92 -47.83
N ASP A 209 24.13 -14.89 -47.06
CA ASP A 209 24.15 -14.38 -45.69
C ASP A 209 23.90 -12.86 -45.68
N ILE A 210 24.52 -12.11 -46.60
CA ILE A 210 24.27 -10.68 -46.81
C ILE A 210 22.81 -10.42 -47.18
N VAL A 211 22.26 -11.17 -48.15
CA VAL A 211 20.85 -11.02 -48.57
C VAL A 211 19.88 -11.36 -47.43
N THR A 212 20.21 -12.34 -46.59
CA THR A 212 19.40 -12.72 -45.43
C THR A 212 19.42 -11.60 -44.38
N SER A 213 20.61 -11.09 -44.04
CA SER A 213 20.78 -9.95 -43.13
C SER A 213 20.07 -8.68 -43.61
N LEU A 214 20.11 -8.40 -44.92
CA LEU A 214 19.37 -7.29 -45.55
C LEU A 214 17.85 -7.48 -45.41
N LYS A 215 17.33 -8.69 -45.62
CA LYS A 215 15.90 -8.99 -45.44
C LYS A 215 15.48 -8.84 -43.98
N GLU A 216 16.28 -9.31 -43.02
CA GLU A 216 16.01 -9.13 -41.59
C GLU A 216 16.01 -7.66 -41.20
N THR A 217 16.97 -6.88 -41.71
CA THR A 217 17.06 -5.44 -41.47
C THR A 217 15.86 -4.70 -42.07
N GLN A 218 15.45 -5.05 -43.30
CA GLN A 218 14.27 -4.48 -43.95
C GLN A 218 12.99 -4.82 -43.17
N GLN A 219 12.86 -6.05 -42.66
CA GLN A 219 11.71 -6.44 -41.84
C GLN A 219 11.67 -5.62 -40.56
N LYS A 220 12.79 -5.48 -39.84
CA LYS A 220 12.88 -4.63 -38.63
C LYS A 220 12.51 -3.17 -38.94
N HIS A 221 12.93 -2.63 -40.08
CA HIS A 221 12.57 -1.28 -40.51
C HIS A 221 11.07 -1.14 -40.79
N ASN A 222 10.47 -2.10 -41.50
CA ASN A 222 9.04 -2.11 -41.77
C ASN A 222 8.22 -2.24 -40.45
N ASP A 223 8.67 -3.09 -39.52
CA ASP A 223 8.05 -3.23 -38.21
C ASP A 223 8.12 -1.92 -37.41
N LEU A 224 9.25 -1.19 -37.49
CA LEU A 224 9.42 0.12 -36.86
C LEU A 224 8.46 1.17 -37.47
N LEU A 225 8.35 1.23 -38.80
CA LEU A 225 7.44 2.14 -39.49
C LEU A 225 5.97 1.86 -39.13
N GLN A 226 5.60 0.59 -39.04
CA GLN A 226 4.26 0.18 -38.63
C GLN A 226 3.98 0.61 -37.18
N ARG A 227 4.91 0.36 -36.25
CA ARG A 227 4.80 0.83 -34.86
C ARG A 227 4.66 2.34 -34.77
N HIS A 228 5.48 3.10 -35.50
CA HIS A 228 5.38 4.56 -35.53
C HIS A 228 4.03 5.04 -36.06
N THR A 229 3.51 4.38 -37.11
CA THR A 229 2.19 4.70 -37.69
C THR A 229 1.07 4.45 -36.68
N ASP A 230 1.11 3.32 -35.98
CA ASP A 230 0.10 2.96 -34.99
C ASP A 230 0.17 3.89 -33.76
N LEU A 231 1.37 4.24 -33.31
CA LEU A 231 1.59 5.21 -32.23
C LEU A 231 1.04 6.60 -32.61
N THR A 232 1.31 7.06 -33.82
CA THR A 232 0.83 8.35 -34.32
C THR A 232 -0.71 8.39 -34.37
N LYS A 233 -1.35 7.32 -34.85
CA LYS A 233 -2.82 7.23 -34.85
C LYS A 233 -3.39 7.30 -33.45
N HIS A 234 -2.80 6.57 -32.50
CA HIS A 234 -3.24 6.56 -31.12
C HIS A 234 -3.10 7.95 -30.47
N HIS A 235 -1.97 8.62 -30.68
CA HIS A 235 -1.75 9.98 -30.18
C HIS A 235 -2.78 10.97 -30.75
N VAL A 236 -3.10 10.89 -32.04
CA VAL A 236 -4.15 11.74 -32.66
C VAL A 236 -5.54 11.46 -32.08
N GLU A 237 -5.88 10.19 -31.83
CA GLU A 237 -7.15 9.82 -31.18
C GLU A 237 -7.22 10.36 -29.75
N LEU A 238 -6.12 10.25 -29.00
CA LEU A 238 -6.01 10.76 -27.64
C LEU A 238 -6.15 12.29 -27.59
N MET A 239 -5.47 13.01 -28.49
CA MET A 239 -5.60 14.46 -28.64
C MET A 239 -7.03 14.90 -28.96
N ARG A 240 -7.71 14.19 -29.87
CA ARG A 240 -9.12 14.47 -30.20
C ARG A 240 -10.04 14.23 -29.01
N ALA A 241 -9.91 13.06 -28.37
CA ALA A 241 -10.72 12.71 -27.20
C ALA A 241 -10.49 13.70 -26.05
N HIS A 242 -9.24 14.14 -25.86
CA HIS A 242 -8.88 15.15 -24.88
C HIS A 242 -9.52 16.50 -25.20
N GLN A 243 -9.46 16.95 -26.45
CA GLN A 243 -10.08 18.21 -26.87
C GLN A 243 -11.61 18.16 -26.76
N ASP A 244 -12.24 17.06 -27.19
CA ASP A 244 -13.68 16.84 -27.04
C ASP A 244 -14.10 16.88 -25.56
N LEU A 245 -13.30 16.27 -24.69
CA LEU A 245 -13.55 16.27 -23.25
C LEU A 245 -13.42 17.68 -22.66
N LEU A 246 -12.36 18.43 -22.99
CA LEU A 246 -12.20 19.82 -22.58
C LEU A 246 -13.33 20.71 -23.08
N GLU A 247 -13.80 20.52 -24.31
CA GLU A 247 -14.96 21.24 -24.84
C GLU A 247 -16.25 20.88 -24.11
N SER A 248 -16.44 19.62 -23.75
CA SER A 248 -17.60 19.18 -22.97
C SER A 248 -17.59 19.80 -21.56
N LEU A 249 -16.42 19.88 -20.93
CA LEU A 249 -16.22 20.51 -19.62
C LEU A 249 -16.46 22.02 -19.69
N LYS A 250 -16.00 22.70 -20.75
CA LYS A 250 -16.27 24.12 -21.00
C LYS A 250 -17.75 24.40 -21.29
N LYS A 251 -18.44 23.54 -22.03
CA LYS A 251 -19.89 23.64 -22.28
C LYS A 251 -20.70 23.43 -21.01
N ASN A 252 -20.22 22.58 -20.09
CA ASN A 252 -20.83 22.40 -18.77
C ASN A 252 -20.41 23.48 -17.75
N GLY A 253 -19.28 24.16 -17.97
CA GLY A 253 -18.68 25.16 -17.07
C GLY A 253 -18.91 26.63 -17.44
N THR A 254 -19.65 26.94 -18.50
CA THR A 254 -19.95 28.33 -18.92
C THR A 254 -21.20 28.93 -18.25
N GLY A 255 -21.63 28.36 -17.12
CA GLY A 255 -22.57 29.00 -16.19
C GLY A 255 -21.82 29.61 -15.01
N GLY A 256 -21.54 30.91 -15.07
CA GLY A 256 -21.00 31.69 -13.96
C GLY A 256 -21.83 31.53 -12.67
N GLY A 257 -21.15 31.71 -11.53
CA GLY A 257 -21.64 31.45 -10.18
C GLY A 257 -23.10 31.87 -9.93
N GLY A 258 -23.88 30.95 -9.36
CA GLY A 258 -25.24 31.20 -8.90
C GLY A 258 -26.26 30.09 -9.14
N ALA A 259 -25.96 29.09 -9.99
CA ALA A 259 -26.94 28.07 -10.37
C ALA A 259 -26.48 26.60 -10.24
N ALA A 260 -25.40 26.33 -9.49
CA ALA A 260 -24.99 24.97 -9.13
C ALA A 260 -25.85 24.34 -8.00
N ALA A 261 -27.14 24.69 -7.93
CA ALA A 261 -28.06 24.17 -6.91
C ALA A 261 -29.16 23.25 -7.46
N LYS A 262 -29.25 23.03 -8.79
CA LYS A 262 -30.29 22.15 -9.37
C LYS A 262 -29.85 21.36 -10.62
N ALA A 263 -28.59 20.95 -10.72
CA ALA A 263 -28.27 19.75 -11.49
C ALA A 263 -28.66 18.56 -10.61
N SER A 264 -29.34 17.53 -11.16
CA SER A 264 -29.72 16.35 -10.37
C SER A 264 -28.47 15.83 -9.66
N ALA A 265 -28.42 15.95 -8.34
CA ALA A 265 -27.26 15.57 -7.55
C ALA A 265 -26.95 14.11 -7.90
N LYS A 266 -25.88 13.87 -8.68
CA LYS A 266 -25.38 12.52 -8.86
C LYS A 266 -25.11 12.02 -7.44
N LYS A 267 -25.80 10.94 -7.06
CA LYS A 267 -25.65 10.36 -5.73
C LYS A 267 -24.16 10.08 -5.51
N LYS A 268 -23.57 10.66 -4.46
CA LYS A 268 -22.19 10.40 -4.08
C LYS A 268 -22.00 8.89 -3.93
N ALA A 269 -20.81 8.39 -4.27
CA ALA A 269 -20.50 7.00 -4.02
C ALA A 269 -20.45 6.75 -2.51
N LYS A 270 -20.80 5.55 -2.05
CA LYS A 270 -20.66 5.22 -0.63
C LYS A 270 -19.19 5.19 -0.24
N HIS A 271 -18.92 5.56 1.01
CA HIS A 271 -17.62 5.29 1.64
C HIS A 271 -17.29 3.79 1.55
N PRO A 272 -16.03 3.39 1.29
CA PRO A 272 -15.66 1.98 1.26
C PRO A 272 -15.83 1.34 2.64
N ALA A 273 -16.21 0.07 2.64
CA ALA A 273 -16.43 -0.74 3.83
C ALA A 273 -15.61 -2.04 3.75
N LEU A 274 -15.19 -2.55 4.90
CA LEU A 274 -14.50 -3.83 5.01
C LEU A 274 -15.50 -4.96 5.25
N GLY A 275 -15.31 -6.11 4.60
CA GLY A 275 -16.01 -7.35 4.95
C GLY A 275 -15.12 -8.24 5.80
N VAL A 276 -15.66 -8.84 6.86
CA VAL A 276 -14.95 -9.82 7.69
C VAL A 276 -15.72 -11.13 7.68
N VAL A 277 -15.10 -12.17 7.11
CA VAL A 277 -15.58 -13.55 7.21
C VAL A 277 -15.21 -14.06 8.60
N ARG A 278 -16.23 -14.44 9.38
CA ARG A 278 -16.04 -14.88 10.75
C ARG A 278 -16.05 -16.39 10.90
N LEU A 279 -15.22 -16.89 11.80
CA LEU A 279 -15.34 -18.24 12.34
C LEU A 279 -16.70 -18.42 13.00
N ASP A 280 -17.12 -19.69 13.06
CA ASP A 280 -18.20 -20.14 13.92
C ASP A 280 -17.70 -20.21 15.37
N TYR A 281 -17.48 -19.03 15.94
CA TYR A 281 -16.83 -18.88 17.22
C TYR A 281 -17.32 -17.60 17.92
N ASP A 282 -18.01 -17.78 19.03
CA ASP A 282 -18.55 -16.68 19.83
C ASP A 282 -17.61 -16.36 20.99
N TYR A 283 -17.00 -15.18 20.94
CA TYR A 283 -16.16 -14.63 22.01
C TYR A 283 -16.35 -13.12 22.09
N PRO A 284 -15.96 -12.46 23.19
CA PRO A 284 -16.07 -11.01 23.33
C PRO A 284 -14.78 -10.32 22.84
N PRO A 285 -14.71 -9.84 21.58
CA PRO A 285 -13.51 -9.23 21.03
C PRO A 285 -13.21 -7.88 21.69
N ALA A 286 -11.96 -7.45 21.63
CA ALA A 286 -11.55 -6.13 22.13
C ALA A 286 -11.22 -5.18 20.97
N PRO A 287 -11.34 -3.85 21.14
CA PRO A 287 -10.80 -2.90 20.17
C PRO A 287 -9.33 -3.21 19.85
N GLY A 288 -9.00 -3.26 18.57
CA GLY A 288 -7.77 -3.82 18.01
C GLY A 288 -8.02 -5.15 17.27
N ASP A 289 -8.98 -5.94 17.71
CA ASP A 289 -9.36 -7.19 17.05
C ASP A 289 -10.15 -6.93 15.75
N SER A 290 -9.90 -7.72 14.70
CA SER A 290 -10.69 -7.68 13.46
C SER A 290 -12.18 -7.92 13.68
N ASP A 291 -12.54 -8.67 14.74
CA ASP A 291 -13.94 -8.93 15.11
C ASP A 291 -14.60 -7.82 15.92
N HIS A 292 -13.85 -6.77 16.27
CA HIS A 292 -14.39 -5.60 16.94
C HIS A 292 -14.50 -4.41 15.96
N PRO A 293 -15.71 -3.89 15.67
CA PRO A 293 -15.87 -2.80 14.68
C PRO A 293 -15.11 -1.53 15.08
N GLY A 294 -15.00 -1.25 16.38
CA GLY A 294 -14.21 -0.14 16.92
C GLY A 294 -12.70 -0.20 16.63
N SER A 295 -12.19 -1.25 16.01
CA SER A 295 -10.80 -1.35 15.52
C SER A 295 -10.55 -0.53 14.25
N PHE A 296 -11.62 -0.17 13.53
CA PHE A 296 -11.54 0.40 12.19
C PHE A 296 -12.12 1.83 12.13
N GLY A 297 -11.55 2.66 11.26
CA GLY A 297 -11.98 4.03 10.98
C GLY A 297 -12.97 4.13 9.81
N TYR A 298 -13.70 3.05 9.53
CA TYR A 298 -14.64 2.90 8.42
C TYR A 298 -15.62 1.76 8.73
N GLU A 299 -16.76 1.73 8.04
CA GLU A 299 -17.78 0.70 8.21
C GLU A 299 -17.24 -0.73 8.01
N VAL A 300 -17.71 -1.67 8.83
CA VAL A 300 -17.33 -3.08 8.75
C VAL A 300 -18.56 -3.97 8.78
N TYR A 301 -18.66 -4.88 7.81
CA TYR A 301 -19.70 -5.89 7.75
C TYR A 301 -19.15 -7.27 8.10
N TYR A 302 -19.84 -7.96 9.00
CA TYR A 302 -19.46 -9.30 9.45
C TYR A 302 -20.34 -10.37 8.84
N ARG A 303 -19.76 -11.52 8.52
CA ARG A 303 -20.51 -12.71 8.10
C ARG A 303 -19.89 -13.98 8.66
N CYS A 304 -20.59 -14.61 9.62
CA CYS A 304 -20.26 -15.94 10.11
C CYS A 304 -20.30 -16.97 8.97
N CYS A 305 -19.32 -17.87 8.93
CA CYS A 305 -19.33 -19.07 8.10
C CYS A 305 -19.75 -20.30 8.96
N PRO A 306 -21.01 -20.77 8.89
CA PRO A 306 -21.48 -21.84 9.77
C PRO A 306 -20.64 -23.12 9.66
N GLY A 307 -20.24 -23.69 10.79
CA GLY A 307 -19.41 -24.89 10.85
C GLY A 307 -17.93 -24.70 10.56
N LEU A 308 -17.45 -23.48 10.28
CA LEU A 308 -16.03 -23.19 10.12
C LEU A 308 -15.38 -22.98 11.49
N THR A 309 -14.60 -23.95 11.95
CA THR A 309 -14.00 -23.93 13.28
C THR A 309 -12.55 -23.45 13.26
N PHE A 310 -12.06 -23.05 14.44
CA PHE A 310 -10.64 -22.71 14.64
C PHE A 310 -9.72 -23.89 14.28
N ASP A 311 -10.05 -25.10 14.72
CA ASP A 311 -9.27 -26.32 14.43
C ASP A 311 -9.15 -26.57 12.92
N MET A 312 -10.22 -26.37 12.13
CA MET A 312 -10.16 -26.50 10.67
C MET A 312 -9.17 -25.52 10.05
N CYS A 313 -9.07 -24.30 10.58
CA CYS A 313 -8.09 -23.30 10.12
C CYS A 313 -6.66 -23.73 10.47
N GLN A 314 -6.45 -24.30 11.65
CA GLN A 314 -5.14 -24.83 12.06
C GLN A 314 -4.72 -26.08 11.28
N ASP A 315 -5.68 -26.91 10.89
CA ASP A 315 -5.43 -28.09 10.06
C ASP A 315 -5.28 -27.72 8.57
N GLY A 316 -5.77 -26.54 8.18
CA GLY A 316 -5.73 -26.04 6.81
C GLY A 316 -6.66 -26.77 5.84
N HIS A 317 -7.70 -27.42 6.36
CA HIS A 317 -8.68 -28.15 5.58
C HIS A 317 -10.08 -28.00 6.19
N PHE A 318 -11.08 -27.75 5.34
CA PHE A 318 -12.49 -27.86 5.72
C PHE A 318 -13.24 -28.83 4.80
N PRO A 319 -14.35 -29.45 5.25
CA PRO A 319 -15.21 -30.26 4.40
C PRO A 319 -15.86 -29.44 3.28
N GLU A 320 -16.21 -30.09 2.15
CA GLU A 320 -16.85 -29.44 0.99
C GLU A 320 -18.10 -28.61 1.37
N ALA A 321 -18.88 -29.08 2.34
CA ALA A 321 -20.05 -28.35 2.80
C ALA A 321 -19.69 -27.01 3.47
N VAL A 322 -18.60 -26.95 4.22
CA VAL A 322 -18.08 -25.71 4.83
C VAL A 322 -17.47 -24.81 3.76
N GLU A 323 -16.77 -25.37 2.77
CA GLU A 323 -16.24 -24.62 1.61
C GLU A 323 -17.33 -23.83 0.90
N ARG A 324 -18.46 -24.47 0.61
CA ARG A 324 -19.59 -23.81 -0.05
C ARG A 324 -20.13 -22.65 0.78
N ARG A 325 -20.25 -22.82 2.09
CA ARG A 325 -20.70 -21.76 3.01
C ARG A 325 -19.67 -20.64 3.16
N PHE A 326 -18.38 -20.96 3.10
CA PHE A 326 -17.31 -19.97 3.06
C PHE A 326 -17.40 -19.11 1.78
N ALA A 327 -17.67 -19.74 0.63
CA ALA A 327 -17.94 -19.02 -0.61
C ALA A 327 -19.20 -18.14 -0.53
N ASP A 328 -20.26 -18.63 0.11
CA ASP A 328 -21.49 -17.86 0.31
C ASP A 328 -21.28 -16.68 1.26
N ALA A 329 -20.43 -16.82 2.29
CA ALA A 329 -20.06 -15.74 3.18
C ALA A 329 -19.32 -14.62 2.43
N ILE A 330 -18.36 -14.96 1.56
CA ILE A 330 -17.65 -14.00 0.72
C ILE A 330 -18.65 -13.27 -0.20
N ARG A 331 -19.51 -14.01 -0.92
CA ARG A 331 -20.51 -13.42 -1.82
C ARG A 331 -21.50 -12.52 -1.08
N HIS A 332 -21.87 -12.86 0.15
CA HIS A 332 -22.72 -12.02 0.98
C HIS A 332 -22.06 -10.66 1.25
N LEU A 333 -20.79 -10.64 1.62
CA LEU A 333 -20.04 -9.42 1.88
C LEU A 333 -19.84 -8.59 0.60
N GLU A 334 -19.58 -9.23 -0.54
CA GLU A 334 -19.54 -8.52 -1.83
C GLU A 334 -20.90 -7.91 -2.19
N ALA A 335 -21.99 -8.61 -1.94
CA ALA A 335 -23.35 -8.11 -2.16
C ALA A 335 -23.73 -6.95 -1.21
N ARG A 336 -23.12 -6.88 -0.02
CA ARG A 336 -23.20 -5.72 0.89
C ARG A 336 -22.40 -4.51 0.38
N GLY A 337 -21.57 -4.68 -0.64
CA GLY A 337 -20.78 -3.61 -1.23
C GLY A 337 -19.43 -3.40 -0.55
N CYS A 338 -18.89 -4.40 0.15
CA CYS A 338 -17.54 -4.33 0.71
C CYS A 338 -16.49 -4.05 -0.38
N ALA A 339 -15.57 -3.15 -0.11
CA ALA A 339 -14.47 -2.79 -1.01
C ALA A 339 -13.30 -3.79 -0.90
N ALA A 340 -13.11 -4.36 0.28
CA ALA A 340 -12.14 -5.42 0.55
C ALA A 340 -12.70 -6.43 1.55
N ILE A 341 -12.15 -7.64 1.60
CA ILE A 341 -12.62 -8.73 2.49
C ILE A 341 -11.42 -9.35 3.23
N THR A 342 -11.59 -9.62 4.52
CA THR A 342 -10.62 -10.32 5.36
C THR A 342 -11.26 -11.41 6.21
N GLY A 343 -10.44 -12.17 6.93
CA GLY A 343 -10.86 -13.16 7.92
C GLY A 343 -10.61 -12.66 9.34
N ASP A 344 -11.34 -13.18 10.31
CA ASP A 344 -11.19 -12.87 11.74
C ASP A 344 -10.11 -13.69 12.46
N CYS A 345 -9.44 -14.59 11.73
CA CYS A 345 -8.41 -15.47 12.27
C CYS A 345 -7.25 -15.58 11.29
N GLY A 346 -6.01 -15.32 11.75
CA GLY A 346 -4.85 -15.33 10.87
C GLY A 346 -4.49 -16.71 10.29
N PHE A 347 -4.98 -17.82 10.87
CA PHE A 347 -4.89 -19.17 10.30
C PHE A 347 -5.80 -19.38 9.08
N MET A 348 -6.77 -18.48 8.82
CA MET A 348 -7.57 -18.53 7.58
C MET A 348 -6.74 -18.37 6.31
N MET A 349 -5.46 -18.02 6.43
CA MET A 349 -4.54 -18.06 5.30
C MET A 349 -4.52 -19.38 4.54
N ALA A 350 -4.78 -20.51 5.22
CA ALA A 350 -4.86 -21.81 4.56
C ALA A 350 -5.95 -21.85 3.49
N PHE A 351 -6.97 -21.00 3.61
CA PHE A 351 -8.09 -20.87 2.69
C PHE A 351 -7.95 -19.67 1.75
N HIS A 352 -6.85 -18.92 1.82
CA HIS A 352 -6.65 -17.69 1.07
C HIS A 352 -6.71 -17.90 -0.45
N MET A 353 -6.12 -18.99 -0.95
CA MET A 353 -6.18 -19.34 -2.37
C MET A 353 -7.61 -19.68 -2.83
N ILE A 354 -8.41 -20.31 -1.96
CA ILE A 354 -9.84 -20.56 -2.23
C ILE A 354 -10.59 -19.23 -2.25
N ALA A 355 -10.34 -18.37 -1.26
CA ALA A 355 -10.97 -17.06 -1.13
C ALA A 355 -10.76 -16.17 -2.37
N ARG A 356 -9.52 -16.08 -2.88
CA ARG A 356 -9.17 -15.31 -4.10
C ARG A 356 -9.88 -15.80 -5.36
N LYS A 357 -10.04 -17.12 -5.50
CA LYS A 357 -10.79 -17.73 -6.61
C LYS A 357 -12.27 -17.40 -6.59
N ILE A 358 -12.81 -17.04 -5.42
CA ILE A 358 -14.23 -16.73 -5.24
C ILE A 358 -14.45 -15.22 -5.39
N ALA A 359 -13.67 -14.41 -4.69
CA ALA A 359 -13.85 -12.97 -4.65
C ALA A 359 -13.51 -12.29 -5.99
N ALA A 360 -14.26 -11.24 -6.31
CA ALA A 360 -13.94 -10.23 -7.30
C ALA A 360 -13.27 -8.99 -6.67
N LYS A 361 -13.44 -8.80 -5.37
CA LYS A 361 -12.80 -7.75 -4.56
C LYS A 361 -11.46 -8.23 -3.97
N PRO A 362 -10.53 -7.32 -3.62
CA PRO A 362 -9.32 -7.70 -2.91
C PRO A 362 -9.70 -8.43 -1.62
N ILE A 363 -9.15 -9.62 -1.45
CA ILE A 363 -9.42 -10.50 -0.32
C ILE A 363 -8.10 -10.94 0.31
N PHE A 364 -7.94 -10.79 1.62
CA PHE A 364 -6.70 -11.09 2.36
C PHE A 364 -7.03 -11.79 3.68
N MET A 365 -6.72 -13.08 3.80
CA MET A 365 -7.18 -13.90 4.92
C MET A 365 -6.25 -13.89 6.14
N SER A 366 -5.18 -13.10 6.10
CA SER A 366 -4.21 -12.99 7.19
C SER A 366 -3.39 -11.71 7.04
N SER A 367 -2.96 -11.12 8.15
CA SER A 367 -2.02 -9.98 8.15
C SER A 367 -0.66 -10.36 7.52
N MET A 368 -0.32 -11.65 7.46
CA MET A 368 0.94 -12.15 6.90
C MET A 368 1.11 -11.89 5.40
N VAL A 369 0.06 -11.46 4.67
CA VAL A 369 0.20 -10.97 3.28
C VAL A 369 1.13 -9.75 3.16
N GLN A 370 1.39 -9.06 4.28
CA GLN A 370 2.33 -7.93 4.39
C GLN A 370 3.80 -8.37 4.44
N CYS A 371 4.10 -9.65 4.75
CA CYS A 371 5.48 -10.11 4.93
C CYS A 371 6.41 -9.82 3.73
N PRO A 372 6.01 -10.02 2.46
CA PRO A 372 6.89 -9.74 1.33
C PRO A 372 7.31 -8.26 1.22
N ILE A 373 6.36 -7.32 1.39
CA ILE A 373 6.67 -5.89 1.32
C ILE A 373 7.52 -5.43 2.51
N ILE A 374 7.24 -5.93 3.72
CA ILE A 374 8.06 -5.64 4.91
C ILE A 374 9.49 -6.16 4.70
N ALA A 375 9.64 -7.39 4.22
CA ALA A 375 10.94 -7.99 3.92
C ALA A 375 11.69 -7.22 2.82
N ALA A 376 11.03 -6.78 1.76
CA ALA A 376 11.70 -6.01 0.71
C ALA A 376 12.25 -4.65 1.21
N SER A 377 11.66 -4.11 2.28
CA SER A 377 12.05 -2.82 2.89
C SER A 377 13.24 -2.86 3.85
N LEU A 378 13.70 -4.06 4.21
CA LEU A 378 14.76 -4.29 5.19
C LEU A 378 15.93 -5.03 4.54
N GLU A 379 17.12 -4.91 5.12
CA GLU A 379 18.30 -5.64 4.66
C GLU A 379 18.04 -7.16 4.74
N PRO A 380 18.53 -8.00 3.79
CA PRO A 380 18.31 -9.44 3.84
C PRO A 380 18.82 -10.11 5.12
N SER A 381 19.80 -9.51 5.80
CA SER A 381 20.31 -9.99 7.09
C SER A 381 19.42 -9.64 8.29
N ASP A 382 18.53 -8.66 8.14
CA ASP A 382 17.55 -8.27 9.16
C ASP A 382 16.42 -9.29 9.26
N GLN A 383 15.97 -9.49 10.48
CA GLN A 383 14.94 -10.47 10.82
C GLN A 383 13.61 -9.81 11.15
N ILE A 384 12.52 -10.51 10.86
CA ILE A 384 11.15 -10.08 11.13
C ILE A 384 10.55 -11.02 12.17
N LEU A 385 10.07 -10.47 13.27
CA LEU A 385 9.38 -11.24 14.31
C LEU A 385 7.91 -11.42 13.94
N LEU A 386 7.49 -12.66 13.72
CA LEU A 386 6.09 -13.02 13.55
C LEU A 386 5.52 -13.51 14.89
N LEU A 387 4.65 -12.71 15.50
CA LEU A 387 3.94 -13.10 16.72
C LEU A 387 2.59 -13.72 16.37
N THR A 388 2.43 -14.99 16.75
CA THR A 388 1.20 -15.75 16.56
C THR A 388 0.61 -16.15 17.91
N ALA A 389 -0.64 -16.62 17.92
CA ALA A 389 -1.23 -17.18 19.12
C ALA A 389 -0.48 -18.45 19.57
N ASN A 390 -0.08 -19.30 18.62
CA ASN A 390 0.60 -20.56 18.90
C ASN A 390 1.60 -20.92 17.78
N ASP A 391 2.90 -20.88 18.10
CA ASP A 391 3.94 -21.19 17.12
C ASP A 391 4.10 -22.69 16.83
N LYS A 392 3.54 -23.57 17.66
CA LYS A 392 3.58 -25.02 17.43
C LYS A 392 2.70 -25.46 16.26
N THR A 393 1.68 -24.67 15.93
CA THR A 393 0.73 -24.97 14.84
C THR A 393 1.07 -24.22 13.56
N LEU A 394 1.63 -23.01 13.65
CA LEU A 394 2.00 -22.22 12.47
C LEU A 394 3.26 -22.72 11.75
N LYS A 395 4.31 -23.11 12.50
CA LYS A 395 5.58 -23.57 11.91
C LYS A 395 5.42 -24.78 10.97
N PRO A 396 4.59 -25.80 11.27
CA PRO A 396 4.31 -26.89 10.34
C PRO A 396 3.65 -26.48 9.01
N GLN A 397 3.01 -25.30 8.92
CA GLN A 397 2.29 -24.82 7.73
C GLN A 397 3.18 -24.09 6.70
N LYS A 398 4.51 -24.28 6.73
CA LYS A 398 5.46 -23.56 5.86
C LYS A 398 5.12 -23.55 4.37
N THR A 399 4.67 -24.68 3.82
CA THR A 399 4.30 -24.78 2.40
C THR A 399 3.06 -23.93 2.08
N VAL A 400 2.13 -23.82 3.03
CA VAL A 400 0.96 -22.95 2.92
C VAL A 400 1.40 -21.49 2.97
N LEU A 401 2.28 -21.11 3.90
CA LEU A 401 2.81 -19.75 4.00
C LEU A 401 3.47 -19.27 2.71
N LEU A 402 4.34 -20.10 2.13
CA LEU A 402 5.00 -19.80 0.87
C LEU A 402 4.00 -19.64 -0.28
N SER A 403 3.08 -20.59 -0.44
CA SER A 403 2.12 -20.59 -1.56
C SER A 403 1.00 -19.56 -1.45
N THR A 404 0.63 -19.17 -0.23
CA THR A 404 -0.50 -18.26 0.02
C THR A 404 -0.03 -16.83 0.26
N CYS A 405 1.04 -16.63 1.04
CA CYS A 405 1.49 -15.30 1.47
C CYS A 405 2.79 -14.85 0.81
N GLY A 406 3.44 -15.72 0.02
CA GLY A 406 4.57 -15.35 -0.81
C GLY A 406 5.89 -15.18 -0.07
N PHE A 407 6.07 -15.82 1.09
CA PHE A 407 7.36 -15.82 1.81
C PHE A 407 7.70 -17.19 2.37
N ASP A 408 8.99 -17.51 2.37
CA ASP A 408 9.51 -18.76 2.94
C ASP A 408 9.93 -18.54 4.40
N VAL A 409 9.37 -19.34 5.29
CA VAL A 409 9.70 -19.30 6.73
C VAL A 409 11.04 -19.99 7.05
N ASP A 410 11.57 -20.79 6.14
CA ASP A 410 12.85 -21.47 6.30
C ASP A 410 14.05 -20.54 5.99
N GLU A 411 13.83 -19.32 5.48
CA GLU A 411 14.88 -18.36 5.08
C GLU A 411 15.72 -17.75 6.23
N ASP A 412 15.67 -18.26 7.47
CA ASP A 412 16.24 -17.65 8.69
C ASP A 412 15.81 -16.18 8.95
N ARG A 413 14.97 -15.63 8.08
CA ARG A 413 14.52 -14.24 8.04
C ARG A 413 13.31 -13.99 8.92
N PHE A 414 12.45 -14.99 9.07
CA PHE A 414 11.20 -14.89 9.84
C PHE A 414 11.32 -15.66 11.16
N ILE A 415 11.27 -14.95 12.27
CA ILE A 415 11.31 -15.53 13.61
C ILE A 415 9.88 -15.71 14.11
N ILE A 416 9.34 -16.92 14.01
CA ILE A 416 7.99 -17.22 14.49
C ILE A 416 8.01 -17.57 15.99
N LYS A 417 7.26 -16.81 16.78
CA LYS A 417 7.10 -17.00 18.23
C LYS A 417 5.64 -16.89 18.63
N GLY A 418 5.24 -17.80 19.52
CA GLY A 418 3.86 -17.90 19.97
C GLY A 418 3.65 -17.27 21.35
N CYS A 419 2.44 -16.76 21.58
CA CYS A 419 2.04 -16.12 22.83
C CYS A 419 1.36 -17.07 23.83
N GLN A 420 1.23 -18.37 23.50
CA GLN A 420 0.45 -19.37 24.25
C GLN A 420 0.91 -19.61 25.69
N ASN A 421 2.14 -19.21 26.06
CA ASN A 421 2.65 -19.33 27.43
C ASN A 421 2.58 -18.02 28.22
N VAL A 422 2.04 -16.95 27.63
CA VAL A 422 1.85 -15.67 28.33
C VAL A 422 0.61 -15.79 29.23
N PRO A 423 0.73 -15.54 30.56
CA PRO A 423 -0.41 -15.67 31.47
C PRO A 423 -1.62 -14.82 31.06
N GLY A 424 -2.79 -15.45 30.98
CA GLY A 424 -4.04 -14.84 30.55
C GLY A 424 -4.30 -14.94 29.04
N PHE A 425 -3.28 -15.28 28.24
CA PHE A 425 -3.42 -15.42 26.79
C PHE A 425 -4.05 -16.77 26.39
N GLU A 426 -4.11 -17.75 27.30
CA GLU A 426 -4.86 -19.00 27.11
C GLU A 426 -6.35 -18.77 26.80
N ALA A 427 -6.89 -17.59 27.13
CA ALA A 427 -8.25 -17.20 26.79
C ALA A 427 -8.54 -17.24 25.28
N VAL A 428 -7.56 -16.93 24.43
CA VAL A 428 -7.67 -17.00 22.96
C VAL A 428 -8.04 -18.40 22.50
N ALA A 429 -7.35 -19.42 23.03
CA ALA A 429 -7.60 -20.82 22.70
C ALA A 429 -8.90 -21.37 23.31
N LEU A 430 -9.49 -20.67 24.29
CA LEU A 430 -10.66 -21.12 25.05
C LEU A 430 -11.97 -20.39 24.68
N GLY A 431 -11.92 -19.41 23.78
CA GLY A 431 -13.06 -18.54 23.45
C GLY A 431 -13.45 -17.62 24.57
N GLY A 432 -12.44 -17.23 25.36
CA GLY A 432 -12.60 -16.38 26.53
C GLY A 432 -12.26 -14.93 26.23
N LYS A 433 -12.77 -14.04 27.07
CA LYS A 433 -12.34 -12.64 27.07
C LYS A 433 -10.87 -12.53 27.48
N VAL A 434 -10.01 -12.03 26.60
CA VAL A 434 -8.60 -11.79 26.93
C VAL A 434 -8.48 -10.61 27.92
N PRO A 435 -7.84 -10.80 29.09
CA PRO A 435 -7.62 -9.73 30.05
C PRO A 435 -6.41 -8.88 29.63
N LEU A 436 -6.59 -7.92 28.71
CA LEU A 436 -5.52 -7.11 28.10
C LEU A 436 -4.49 -6.57 29.12
N GLU A 437 -4.93 -6.02 30.25
CA GLU A 437 -4.03 -5.45 31.28
C GLU A 437 -3.13 -6.49 31.97
N VAL A 438 -3.53 -7.75 32.00
CA VAL A 438 -2.73 -8.86 32.56
C VAL A 438 -1.75 -9.38 31.51
N VAL A 439 -2.20 -9.45 30.26
CA VAL A 439 -1.44 -10.01 29.14
C VAL A 439 -0.37 -9.06 28.62
N GLN A 440 -0.67 -7.76 28.50
CA GLN A 440 0.21 -6.77 27.86
C GLN A 440 1.64 -6.75 28.44
N PRO A 441 1.87 -6.71 29.77
CA PRO A 441 3.23 -6.78 30.32
C PRO A 441 3.97 -8.07 29.92
N GLY A 442 3.26 -9.19 29.84
CA GLY A 442 3.82 -10.48 29.44
C GLY A 442 4.20 -10.52 27.96
N ILE A 443 3.38 -9.94 27.08
CA ILE A 443 3.68 -9.80 25.64
C ILE A 443 4.92 -8.92 25.43
N VAL A 444 4.98 -7.75 26.10
CA VAL A 444 6.14 -6.86 26.03
C VAL A 444 7.41 -7.58 26.52
N GLN A 445 7.33 -8.28 27.65
CA GLN A 445 8.46 -9.03 28.20
C GLN A 445 8.91 -10.15 27.26
N LEU A 446 7.98 -10.92 26.70
CA LEU A 446 8.25 -11.96 25.71
C LEU A 446 9.03 -11.40 24.53
N VAL A 447 8.59 -10.30 23.94
CA VAL A 447 9.25 -9.67 22.80
C VAL A 447 10.64 -9.14 23.18
N GLN A 448 10.79 -8.51 24.35
CA GLN A 448 12.10 -8.06 24.83
C GLN A 448 13.08 -9.23 24.99
N ASP A 449 12.63 -10.37 25.53
CA ASP A 449 13.48 -11.54 25.69
C ASP A 449 13.82 -12.22 24.36
N ILE A 450 12.87 -12.24 23.41
CA ILE A 450 13.13 -12.67 22.03
C ILE A 450 14.20 -11.78 21.39
N ARG A 451 14.11 -10.45 21.51
CA ARG A 451 15.10 -9.53 20.94
C ARG A 451 16.49 -9.67 21.53
N LYS A 452 16.61 -10.07 22.81
CA LYS A 452 17.92 -10.42 23.40
C LYS A 452 18.52 -11.66 22.75
N GLN A 453 17.68 -12.62 22.35
CA GLN A 453 18.11 -13.85 21.67
C GLN A 453 18.38 -13.61 20.16
N PHE A 454 17.60 -12.75 19.53
CA PHE A 454 17.62 -12.45 18.10
C PHE A 454 17.83 -10.94 17.90
N PRO A 455 19.06 -10.42 18.05
CA PRO A 455 19.34 -8.99 18.02
C PRO A 455 19.16 -8.33 16.64
N ARG A 456 19.06 -9.13 15.57
CA ARG A 456 18.81 -8.65 14.19
C ARG A 456 17.33 -8.41 13.88
N ILE A 457 16.42 -8.58 14.85
CA ILE A 457 15.00 -8.28 14.62
C ILE A 457 14.83 -6.76 14.42
N ALA A 458 14.40 -6.38 13.22
CA ALA A 458 14.18 -4.99 12.80
C ALA A 458 12.69 -4.63 12.62
N ALA A 459 11.80 -5.62 12.59
CA ALA A 459 10.35 -5.42 12.45
C ALA A 459 9.54 -6.48 13.19
N ILE A 460 8.28 -6.16 13.51
CA ILE A 460 7.32 -7.07 14.13
C ILE A 460 6.05 -7.12 13.27
N LEU A 461 5.52 -8.32 13.04
CA LEU A 461 4.19 -8.52 12.48
C LEU A 461 3.35 -9.36 13.45
N LEU A 462 2.16 -8.87 13.75
CA LEU A 462 1.17 -9.51 14.59
C LEU A 462 0.22 -10.30 13.69
N GLU A 463 0.37 -11.61 13.76
CA GLU A 463 -0.38 -12.56 12.94
C GLU A 463 -1.77 -12.81 13.52
N CYS A 464 -1.83 -13.09 14.82
CA CYS A 464 -3.09 -13.31 15.51
C CYS A 464 -3.88 -12.00 15.60
N THR A 465 -5.16 -12.08 15.24
CA THR A 465 -6.11 -10.97 15.23
C THR A 465 -6.42 -10.42 16.62
N GLU A 466 -6.13 -11.16 17.70
CA GLU A 466 -6.25 -10.68 19.09
C GLU A 466 -4.98 -10.01 19.65
N LEU A 467 -3.90 -9.91 18.86
CA LEU A 467 -2.66 -9.21 19.25
C LEU A 467 -2.56 -7.70 18.94
N PRO A 468 -3.28 -7.10 17.97
CA PRO A 468 -3.21 -5.65 17.69
C PRO A 468 -3.43 -4.74 18.91
N PRO A 469 -4.28 -5.07 19.92
CA PRO A 469 -4.39 -4.26 21.14
C PRO A 469 -3.05 -4.01 21.88
N TYR A 470 -2.00 -4.78 21.58
CA TYR A 470 -0.67 -4.63 22.16
C TYR A 470 0.33 -3.91 21.25
N ALA A 471 -0.04 -3.54 20.02
CA ALA A 471 0.86 -2.99 19.01
C ALA A 471 1.58 -1.73 19.48
N ASP A 472 0.88 -0.77 20.07
CA ASP A 472 1.49 0.46 20.60
C ASP A 472 2.48 0.21 21.73
N ALA A 473 2.16 -0.73 22.63
CA ALA A 473 3.06 -1.10 23.71
C ALA A 473 4.36 -1.70 23.14
N LEU A 474 4.25 -2.51 22.07
CA LEU A 474 5.40 -3.04 21.36
C LEU A 474 6.19 -1.93 20.67
N ARG A 475 5.55 -1.01 19.93
CA ARG A 475 6.22 0.16 19.31
C ARG A 475 6.97 0.97 20.37
N TYR A 476 6.29 1.35 21.45
CA TYR A 476 6.85 2.16 22.53
C TYR A 476 8.06 1.51 23.19
N HIS A 477 7.98 0.22 23.54
CA HIS A 477 9.03 -0.47 24.29
C HIS A 477 10.16 -1.02 23.44
N THR A 478 9.94 -1.24 22.14
CA THR A 478 10.96 -1.81 21.25
C THR A 478 11.60 -0.77 20.34
N GLY A 479 10.87 0.29 20.01
CA GLY A 479 11.26 1.23 18.97
C GLY A 479 11.29 0.58 17.58
N LEU A 480 10.58 -0.53 17.35
CA LEU A 480 10.46 -1.21 16.04
C LEU A 480 9.08 -0.94 15.41
N PRO A 481 8.98 -0.90 14.07
CA PRO A 481 7.68 -0.90 13.39
C PRO A 481 6.90 -2.19 13.66
N VAL A 482 5.59 -2.05 13.82
CA VAL A 482 4.64 -3.14 14.12
C VAL A 482 3.49 -3.10 13.12
N TRP A 483 3.32 -4.15 12.33
CA TRP A 483 2.18 -4.37 11.44
C TRP A 483 1.24 -5.44 11.99
N ASP A 484 -0.03 -5.37 11.61
CA ASP A 484 -1.09 -6.27 12.08
C ASP A 484 -2.25 -6.39 11.08
N ALA A 485 -3.37 -7.00 11.49
CA ALA A 485 -4.54 -7.19 10.63
C ALA A 485 -5.26 -5.86 10.30
N VAL A 486 -5.19 -4.87 11.19
CA VAL A 486 -5.78 -3.55 10.97
C VAL A 486 -4.95 -2.76 9.97
N THR A 487 -3.61 -2.81 10.06
CA THR A 487 -2.74 -2.18 9.05
C THR A 487 -2.94 -2.78 7.66
N ALA A 488 -3.15 -4.10 7.56
CA ALA A 488 -3.48 -4.74 6.28
C ALA A 488 -4.83 -4.26 5.73
N ALA A 489 -5.85 -4.13 6.58
CA ALA A 489 -7.16 -3.66 6.15
C ALA A 489 -7.14 -2.19 5.72
N ASP A 490 -6.47 -1.33 6.49
CA ASP A 490 -6.32 0.10 6.19
C ASP A 490 -5.62 0.30 4.82
N PHE A 491 -4.63 -0.55 4.49
CA PHE A 491 -3.98 -0.55 3.17
C PHE A 491 -4.95 -0.79 2.00
N TYR A 492 -5.80 -1.81 2.06
CA TYR A 492 -6.72 -2.11 0.94
C TYR A 492 -7.93 -1.16 0.90
N ILE A 493 -8.37 -0.66 2.06
CA ILE A 493 -9.50 0.26 2.14
C ILE A 493 -9.11 1.66 1.67
N SER A 494 -7.96 2.18 2.09
CA SER A 494 -7.46 3.51 1.66
C SER A 494 -7.30 3.61 0.14
N ALA A 495 -6.92 2.53 -0.54
CA ALA A 495 -6.83 2.49 -2.00
C ALA A 495 -8.17 2.72 -2.72
N HIS A 496 -9.31 2.65 -2.02
CA HIS A 496 -10.65 2.94 -2.54
C HIS A 496 -11.24 4.27 -2.04
N GLN A 497 -10.55 4.95 -1.13
CA GLN A 497 -11.00 6.22 -0.54
C GLN A 497 -10.54 7.39 -1.40
N ASP A 498 -11.34 8.46 -1.39
CA ASP A 498 -10.89 9.78 -1.80
C ASP A 498 -9.82 10.26 -0.83
N ASN A 499 -8.74 10.85 -1.35
CA ASN A 499 -7.67 11.33 -0.51
C ASN A 499 -7.98 12.78 -0.13
N PRO A 500 -8.38 13.08 1.12
CA PRO A 500 -8.80 14.43 1.49
C PRO A 500 -7.68 15.48 1.32
N ARG A 501 -6.42 15.05 1.18
CA ARG A 501 -5.25 15.92 0.98
C ARG A 501 -5.11 16.42 -0.45
N PHE A 502 -5.55 15.67 -1.47
CA PHE A 502 -5.33 16.02 -2.89
C PHE A 502 -6.23 15.26 -3.87
N GLY A 503 -6.29 15.75 -5.10
CA GLY A 503 -7.02 15.10 -6.19
C GLY A 503 -8.50 15.48 -6.22
N HIS A 504 -9.30 14.60 -6.84
CA HIS A 504 -10.74 14.76 -6.92
C HIS A 504 -11.40 14.43 -5.57
N ASN A 505 -11.67 15.46 -4.77
CA ASN A 505 -12.36 15.33 -3.48
C ASN A 505 -13.88 15.26 -3.60
N ASP A 506 -14.55 14.83 -2.52
CA ASP A 506 -15.99 14.95 -2.29
C ASP A 506 -16.90 14.12 -3.21
N TRP A 507 -16.37 13.16 -3.98
CA TRP A 507 -17.21 12.25 -4.78
C TRP A 507 -17.74 11.05 -3.98
N GLN A 508 -17.16 10.78 -2.80
CA GLN A 508 -17.67 9.82 -1.82
C GLN A 508 -18.43 10.50 -0.68
N GLU A 509 -19.42 9.78 -0.14
CA GLU A 509 -20.03 10.12 1.14
C GLU A 509 -18.97 9.95 2.23
N ALA A 510 -18.87 10.92 3.15
CA ALA A 510 -18.08 10.72 4.37
C ALA A 510 -18.71 9.59 5.19
N TRP A 511 -17.87 8.77 5.83
CA TRP A 511 -18.37 7.80 6.80
C TRP A 511 -19.00 8.55 7.99
N ASP A 512 -20.14 8.07 8.48
CA ASP A 512 -20.91 8.73 9.53
C ASP A 512 -20.38 8.46 10.96
N GLY A 513 -19.29 7.71 11.06
CA GLY A 513 -18.64 7.34 12.32
C GLY A 513 -19.41 6.28 13.11
N THR A 514 -20.43 5.66 12.52
CA THR A 514 -21.21 4.59 13.14
C THR A 514 -20.95 3.26 12.45
N HIS A 515 -21.15 2.18 13.20
CA HIS A 515 -21.05 0.82 12.70
C HIS A 515 -22.41 0.14 12.86
N GLU A 516 -22.75 -0.76 11.94
CA GLU A 516 -23.88 -1.69 12.15
C GLU A 516 -23.58 -2.60 13.35
N GLU A 517 -24.51 -2.66 14.31
CA GLU A 517 -24.39 -3.63 15.41
C GLU A 517 -24.48 -5.05 14.85
N TYR A 518 -23.50 -5.89 15.22
CA TYR A 518 -23.46 -7.29 14.81
C TYR A 518 -23.42 -8.21 16.03
N GLU A 519 -24.35 -9.16 16.05
CA GLU A 519 -24.28 -10.35 16.90
C GLU A 519 -23.99 -11.56 16.02
N LEU A 520 -23.19 -12.51 16.51
CA LEU A 520 -22.86 -13.71 15.75
C LEU A 520 -24.15 -14.39 15.26
N GLY A 521 -24.21 -14.71 13.97
CA GLY A 521 -25.36 -15.39 13.39
C GLY A 521 -26.58 -14.50 13.06
N ILE A 522 -26.58 -13.20 13.39
CA ILE A 522 -27.76 -12.32 13.20
C ILE A 522 -28.24 -12.23 11.75
N ASN A 523 -27.33 -12.35 10.79
CA ASN A 523 -27.63 -12.29 9.36
C ASN A 523 -27.78 -13.67 8.71
N LEU A 524 -27.70 -14.77 9.48
CA LEU A 524 -27.93 -16.13 8.99
C LEU A 524 -29.42 -16.45 8.89
N THR A 525 -29.79 -17.26 7.91
CA THR A 525 -31.12 -17.90 7.85
C THR A 525 -31.29 -18.90 8.99
N LYS A 526 -32.53 -19.29 9.30
CA LYS A 526 -32.79 -20.32 10.33
C LYS A 526 -32.07 -21.64 10.05
N ASP A 527 -32.01 -22.04 8.78
CA ASP A 527 -31.34 -23.26 8.37
C ASP A 527 -29.82 -23.15 8.54
N GLU A 528 -29.23 -22.01 8.15
CA GLU A 528 -27.80 -21.74 8.38
C GLU A 528 -27.45 -21.68 9.88
N LEU A 529 -28.32 -21.07 10.69
CA LEU A 529 -28.12 -21.00 12.14
C LEU A 529 -28.13 -22.39 12.79
N SER A 530 -28.89 -23.35 12.24
CA SER A 530 -28.88 -24.75 12.72
C SER A 530 -27.55 -25.48 12.47
N LEU A 531 -26.71 -24.95 11.57
CA LEU A 531 -25.39 -25.46 11.25
C LEU A 531 -24.28 -24.82 12.09
N VAL A 532 -24.62 -23.81 12.91
CA VAL A 532 -23.68 -23.16 13.82
C VAL A 532 -23.33 -24.14 14.94
N VAL A 533 -22.05 -24.45 15.10
CA VAL A 533 -21.54 -25.43 16.08
C VAL A 533 -21.13 -24.78 17.40
N SER A 534 -20.75 -23.52 17.41
CA SER A 534 -20.47 -22.80 18.65
C SER A 534 -21.75 -22.54 19.44
N LYS A 535 -21.68 -22.70 20.77
CA LYS A 535 -22.81 -22.37 21.65
C LYS A 535 -22.74 -20.89 21.99
N HIS A 536 -23.73 -20.11 21.57
CA HIS A 536 -23.87 -18.70 21.94
C HIS A 536 -23.76 -18.50 23.45
N LYS A 537 -22.85 -17.64 23.89
CA LYS A 537 -22.75 -17.20 25.28
C LYS A 537 -23.02 -15.71 25.33
N VAL A 538 -24.16 -15.34 25.91
CA VAL A 538 -24.48 -13.92 26.15
C VAL A 538 -23.45 -13.34 27.12
N HIS A 539 -22.60 -12.44 26.62
CA HIS A 539 -21.60 -11.75 27.41
C HIS A 539 -22.15 -10.40 27.93
N ALA A 540 -22.57 -10.37 29.20
CA ALA A 540 -23.00 -9.13 29.84
C ALA A 540 -21.79 -8.30 30.32
N GLU A 541 -21.54 -7.14 29.72
CA GLU A 541 -20.55 -6.18 30.22
C GLU A 541 -21.14 -5.14 31.18
N LYS A 542 -20.49 -4.95 32.33
CA LYS A 542 -20.84 -3.88 33.29
C LYS A 542 -20.06 -2.60 32.99
N LYS A 543 -20.73 -1.58 32.41
CA LYS A 543 -20.22 -0.22 32.09
C LYS A 543 -19.42 0.46 33.22
N GLU A 544 -19.78 0.24 34.49
CA GLU A 544 -19.15 0.93 35.63
C GLU A 544 -17.68 0.53 35.89
N ARG A 545 -17.33 -0.74 35.61
CA ARG A 545 -15.93 -1.21 35.74
C ARG A 545 -15.03 -0.63 34.65
N ALA A 546 -15.54 -0.48 33.43
CA ALA A 546 -14.80 0.11 32.32
C ALA A 546 -14.43 1.58 32.60
N LEU A 547 -15.35 2.37 33.17
CA LEU A 547 -15.10 3.77 33.51
C LEU A 547 -14.05 3.96 34.62
N LYS A 548 -14.06 3.10 35.65
CA LYS A 548 -13.03 3.09 36.72
C LYS A 548 -11.65 2.69 36.18
N LYS A 549 -11.60 1.78 35.21
CA LYS A 549 -10.36 1.35 34.54
C LYS A 549 -9.74 2.44 33.67
N LYS A 550 -10.55 3.14 32.85
CA LYS A 550 -10.10 4.29 32.03
C LYS A 550 -9.35 5.32 32.87
N LYS A 551 -9.92 5.73 34.03
CA LYS A 551 -9.28 6.67 34.96
C LYS A 551 -7.93 6.21 35.53
N LYS A 552 -7.72 4.89 35.70
CA LYS A 552 -6.46 4.33 36.21
C LYS A 552 -5.40 4.34 35.10
N LEU A 553 -5.78 3.95 33.88
CA LEU A 553 -4.91 4.02 32.70
C LEU A 553 -4.48 5.47 32.43
N ASP A 554 -5.41 6.41 32.41
CA ASP A 554 -5.13 7.85 32.24
C ASP A 554 -4.07 8.37 33.25
N LYS A 555 -4.09 7.84 34.48
CA LYS A 555 -3.12 8.20 35.53
C LYS A 555 -1.73 7.60 35.30
N VAL A 556 -1.66 6.41 34.70
CA VAL A 556 -0.39 5.78 34.28
C VAL A 556 0.16 6.50 33.05
N MET A 557 -0.69 6.83 32.07
CA MET A 557 -0.30 7.53 30.83
C MET A 557 0.30 8.90 31.09
N LYS A 558 -0.19 9.64 32.10
CA LYS A 558 0.44 10.90 32.54
C LYS A 558 1.90 10.77 33.00
N LYS A 559 2.40 9.55 33.25
CA LYS A 559 3.78 9.27 33.65
C LYS A 559 4.63 8.69 32.51
N VAL A 560 4.04 8.39 31.35
CA VAL A 560 4.74 7.87 30.18
C VAL A 560 5.47 9.03 29.51
N ARG A 561 6.74 8.84 29.16
CA ARG A 561 7.49 9.84 28.39
C ARG A 561 7.02 9.78 26.94
N LYS A 562 6.46 10.86 26.43
CA LYS A 562 6.07 10.93 25.02
C LYS A 562 7.29 10.78 24.10
N GLN A 563 7.15 9.98 23.06
CA GLN A 563 8.11 9.85 21.96
C GLN A 563 7.72 10.78 20.81
N GLN A 564 8.64 11.07 19.89
CA GLN A 564 8.35 11.89 18.73
C GLN A 564 7.36 11.17 17.79
N ALA A 565 6.50 11.93 17.11
CA ALA A 565 5.71 11.41 16.00
C ALA A 565 6.65 10.86 14.90
N PRO A 566 6.23 9.84 14.14
CA PRO A 566 7.03 9.34 13.04
C PRO A 566 7.09 10.35 11.91
N MET A 567 8.23 10.38 11.23
CA MET A 567 8.56 11.34 10.17
C MET A 567 9.07 10.57 8.95
N LEU A 568 8.68 10.98 7.76
CA LEU A 568 9.15 10.39 6.51
C LEU A 568 10.41 11.11 6.02
N GLY A 569 11.41 10.35 5.56
CA GLY A 569 12.52 10.89 4.78
C GLY A 569 12.29 10.66 3.28
N VAL A 570 12.41 11.70 2.46
CA VAL A 570 12.33 11.61 0.99
C VAL A 570 13.70 11.94 0.42
N LEU A 571 14.36 10.95 -0.18
CA LEU A 571 15.58 11.15 -0.95
C LEU A 571 15.23 11.70 -2.32
N ARG A 572 15.87 12.81 -2.66
CA ARG A 572 15.61 13.51 -3.91
C ARG A 572 16.75 13.36 -4.90
N LEU A 573 16.43 13.21 -6.17
CA LEU A 573 17.39 13.41 -7.25
C LEU A 573 17.85 14.89 -7.26
N ASP A 574 18.98 15.12 -7.91
CA ASP A 574 19.50 16.47 -8.15
C ASP A 574 18.81 17.08 -9.37
N TYR A 575 17.54 17.43 -9.22
CA TYR A 575 16.73 18.20 -10.16
C TYR A 575 15.58 18.87 -9.40
N ASN A 576 15.10 20.01 -9.87
CA ASN A 576 14.10 20.79 -9.16
C ASN A 576 12.97 21.21 -10.09
N TYR A 577 11.75 20.97 -9.66
CA TYR A 577 10.52 21.36 -10.34
C TYR A 577 9.47 21.77 -9.28
N PRO A 578 8.42 22.52 -9.64
CA PRO A 578 7.34 22.85 -8.71
C PRO A 578 6.37 21.65 -8.57
N PRO A 579 6.37 20.92 -7.44
CA PRO A 579 5.54 19.73 -7.30
C PRO A 579 4.06 20.10 -7.10
N ALA A 580 3.15 19.23 -7.53
CA ALA A 580 1.72 19.37 -7.28
C ALA A 580 1.33 18.70 -5.96
N THR A 581 0.24 19.11 -5.30
CA THR A 581 -0.26 18.35 -4.14
C THR A 581 -0.67 16.94 -4.59
N GLY A 582 -0.22 15.91 -3.86
CA GLY A 582 -0.26 14.50 -4.26
C GLY A 582 1.10 13.97 -4.70
N ASP A 583 1.97 14.84 -5.20
CA ASP A 583 3.36 14.49 -5.49
C ASP A 583 4.14 14.13 -4.21
N ILE A 584 5.04 13.17 -4.31
CA ILE A 584 5.95 12.76 -3.23
C ILE A 584 6.80 13.95 -2.73
N ASP A 585 7.13 14.90 -3.60
CA ASP A 585 7.95 16.07 -3.27
C ASP A 585 7.14 17.23 -2.69
N HIS A 586 5.81 17.12 -2.64
CA HIS A 586 4.95 18.14 -2.07
C HIS A 586 4.62 17.83 -0.60
N PRO A 587 5.01 18.68 0.37
CA PRO A 587 4.80 18.39 1.79
C PRO A 587 3.31 18.24 2.18
N GLY A 588 2.41 18.95 1.50
CA GLY A 588 0.96 18.83 1.69
C GLY A 588 0.34 17.51 1.21
N SER A 589 1.13 16.57 0.66
CA SER A 589 0.66 15.24 0.28
C SER A 589 0.53 14.28 1.48
N TYR A 590 1.02 14.69 2.66
CA TYR A 590 1.18 13.86 3.84
C TYR A 590 0.39 14.39 5.04
N ASP A 591 0.10 13.50 5.99
CA ASP A 591 -0.52 13.79 7.29
C ASP A 591 0.46 13.58 8.47
N TYR A 592 1.76 13.67 8.16
CA TYR A 592 2.89 13.57 9.08
C TYR A 592 4.07 14.37 8.55
N ASP A 593 5.03 14.67 9.42
CA ASP A 593 6.24 15.40 9.04
C ASP A 593 7.04 14.68 7.96
N VAL A 594 7.54 15.46 7.00
CA VAL A 594 8.41 14.98 5.93
C VAL A 594 9.70 15.81 5.86
N LEU A 595 10.82 15.12 5.69
CA LEU A 595 12.13 15.71 5.44
C LEU A 595 12.64 15.30 4.07
N PHE A 596 12.92 16.29 3.23
CA PHE A 596 13.46 16.08 1.89
C PHE A 596 14.97 16.19 1.89
N ARG A 597 15.69 15.34 1.16
CA ARG A 597 17.13 15.50 1.01
C ARG A 597 17.59 15.11 -0.39
N VAL A 598 18.06 16.11 -1.11
CA VAL A 598 18.75 15.95 -2.39
C VAL A 598 20.04 15.18 -2.21
N VAL A 599 20.34 14.31 -3.17
CA VAL A 599 21.61 13.62 -3.34
C VAL A 599 22.42 14.36 -4.41
N PRO A 600 23.49 15.10 -4.05
CA PRO A 600 24.26 15.88 -5.01
C PRO A 600 24.80 15.06 -6.19
N GLY A 601 24.55 15.53 -7.41
CA GLY A 601 24.96 14.90 -8.66
C GLY A 601 24.15 13.66 -9.06
N PHE A 602 23.11 13.28 -8.31
CA PHE A 602 22.26 12.14 -8.65
C PHE A 602 21.22 12.51 -9.70
N THR A 603 21.49 12.21 -10.96
CA THR A 603 20.64 12.64 -12.07
C THR A 603 19.52 11.66 -12.40
N PHE A 604 18.51 12.14 -13.12
CA PHE A 604 17.45 11.31 -13.66
C PHE A 604 17.99 10.22 -14.60
N GLU A 605 19.00 10.52 -15.41
CA GLU A 605 19.65 9.52 -16.29
C GLU A 605 20.34 8.42 -15.49
N MET A 606 20.98 8.74 -14.36
CA MET A 606 21.55 7.72 -13.47
C MET A 606 20.45 6.84 -12.86
N ALA A 607 19.31 7.44 -12.50
CA ALA A 607 18.16 6.71 -11.98
C ALA A 607 17.60 5.75 -13.03
N GLN A 608 17.39 6.21 -14.26
CA GLN A 608 16.96 5.38 -15.39
C GLN A 608 17.98 4.30 -15.77
N ALA A 609 19.27 4.59 -15.67
CA ALA A 609 20.33 3.62 -15.92
C ALA A 609 20.51 2.59 -14.78
N GLY A 610 19.95 2.85 -13.60
CA GLY A 610 20.14 2.04 -12.40
C GLY A 610 21.59 1.98 -11.92
N LYS A 611 22.39 3.02 -12.20
CA LYS A 611 23.83 3.05 -11.93
C LYS A 611 24.28 4.42 -11.41
N LEU A 612 24.85 4.42 -10.21
CA LEU A 612 25.51 5.61 -9.65
C LEU A 612 26.99 5.62 -10.04
N THR A 613 27.57 6.82 -10.12
CA THR A 613 29.03 6.96 -10.09
C THR A 613 29.53 6.78 -8.66
N PRO A 614 30.80 6.38 -8.43
CA PRO A 614 31.33 6.22 -7.07
C PRO A 614 31.21 7.48 -6.19
N ALA A 615 31.26 8.67 -6.81
CA ALA A 615 31.09 9.93 -6.09
C ALA A 615 29.63 10.13 -5.64
N VAL A 616 28.67 9.89 -6.52
CA VAL A 616 27.24 10.03 -6.23
C VAL A 616 26.76 8.93 -5.27
N GLU A 617 27.28 7.71 -5.38
CA GLU A 617 27.00 6.63 -4.44
C GLU A 617 27.36 7.01 -3.00
N LYS A 618 28.52 7.67 -2.81
CA LYS A 618 28.92 8.18 -1.50
C LYS A 618 27.93 9.22 -0.97
N GLU A 619 27.52 10.18 -1.80
CA GLU A 619 26.53 11.18 -1.41
C GLU A 619 25.16 10.56 -1.09
N PHE A 620 24.76 9.52 -1.84
CA PHE A 620 23.53 8.77 -1.60
C PHE A 620 23.54 8.11 -0.22
N ILE A 621 24.63 7.40 0.11
CA ILE A 621 24.83 6.79 1.43
C ILE A 621 24.81 7.85 2.54
N GLU A 622 25.47 8.99 2.34
CA GLU A 622 25.47 10.10 3.30
C GLU A 622 24.07 10.69 3.49
N ALA A 623 23.26 10.72 2.43
CA ALA A 623 21.89 11.21 2.49
C ALA A 623 20.94 10.30 3.27
N VAL A 624 21.00 8.99 3.01
CA VAL A 624 20.28 7.97 3.79
C VAL A 624 20.61 8.10 5.28
N LYS A 625 21.91 8.12 5.62
CA LYS A 625 22.37 8.25 7.02
C LYS A 625 21.91 9.55 7.66
N TRP A 626 21.86 10.64 6.90
CA TRP A 626 21.42 11.91 7.47
C TRP A 626 19.93 11.91 7.80
N LEU A 627 19.08 11.38 6.90
CA LEU A 627 17.64 11.27 7.16
C LEU A 627 17.37 10.41 8.39
N GLU A 628 18.04 9.26 8.50
CA GLU A 628 17.96 8.42 9.69
C GLU A 628 18.42 9.15 10.96
N ASN A 629 19.56 9.86 10.91
CA ASN A 629 20.06 10.63 12.05
C ASN A 629 19.16 11.81 12.44
N LYS A 630 18.27 12.27 11.54
CA LYS A 630 17.22 13.26 11.84
C LYS A 630 15.99 12.66 12.49
N GLY A 631 15.90 11.33 12.59
CA GLY A 631 14.79 10.63 13.24
C GLY A 631 13.70 10.18 12.28
N CYS A 632 13.94 10.17 10.96
CA CYS A 632 13.02 9.59 10.00
C CYS A 632 12.71 8.14 10.38
N SER A 633 11.43 7.79 10.41
CA SER A 633 10.92 6.46 10.74
C SER A 633 10.79 5.53 9.53
N GLY A 634 10.93 6.08 8.33
CA GLY A 634 11.03 5.37 7.06
C GLY A 634 11.65 6.30 6.00
N ILE A 635 12.23 5.72 4.94
CA ILE A 635 12.89 6.48 3.87
C ILE A 635 12.35 6.04 2.50
N THR A 636 11.95 6.98 1.67
CA THR A 636 11.50 6.76 0.29
C THR A 636 12.32 7.60 -0.70
N GLY A 637 12.07 7.42 -2.00
CA GLY A 637 12.68 8.17 -3.08
C GLY A 637 11.65 9.03 -3.82
N ASP A 638 12.10 10.11 -4.43
CA ASP A 638 11.25 11.03 -5.21
C ASP A 638 11.00 10.58 -6.65
N CYS A 639 11.57 9.46 -7.07
CA CYS A 639 11.48 8.93 -8.43
C CYS A 639 11.33 7.41 -8.40
N GLY A 640 10.33 6.87 -9.09
CA GLY A 640 10.05 5.44 -9.08
C GLY A 640 11.16 4.53 -9.67
N PHE A 641 12.03 5.07 -10.54
CA PHE A 641 13.25 4.38 -10.99
C PHE A 641 14.31 4.19 -9.88
N MET A 642 14.17 4.87 -8.74
CA MET A 642 15.06 4.69 -7.59
C MET A 642 14.94 3.32 -6.94
N MET A 643 13.95 2.51 -7.34
CA MET A 643 13.87 1.09 -6.99
C MET A 643 15.20 0.35 -7.23
N ALA A 644 15.96 0.73 -8.27
CA ALA A 644 17.27 0.14 -8.55
C ALA A 644 18.27 0.27 -7.39
N PHE A 645 18.11 1.28 -6.53
CA PHE A 645 18.97 1.57 -5.38
C PHE A 645 18.37 1.14 -4.04
N GLN A 646 17.25 0.43 -4.06
CA GLN A 646 16.63 -0.18 -2.87
C GLN A 646 17.64 -1.02 -2.05
N PRO A 647 18.50 -1.88 -2.65
CA PRO A 647 19.52 -2.61 -1.89
C PRO A 647 20.54 -1.71 -1.20
N LEU A 648 21.07 -0.72 -1.94
CA LEU A 648 22.08 0.19 -1.41
C LEU A 648 21.54 0.98 -0.21
N ALA A 649 20.29 1.43 -0.31
CA ALA A 649 19.67 2.21 0.76
C ALA A 649 19.35 1.36 1.99
N ARG A 650 18.79 0.15 1.83
CA ARG A 650 18.46 -0.73 2.97
C ARG A 650 19.70 -1.35 3.63
N GLU A 651 20.80 -1.52 2.90
CA GLU A 651 22.10 -1.91 3.49
C GLU A 651 22.59 -0.88 4.51
N VAL A 652 22.27 0.39 4.27
CA VAL A 652 22.74 1.53 5.06
C VAL A 652 21.77 1.92 6.16
N ALA A 653 20.47 1.84 5.91
CA ALA A 653 19.42 2.24 6.84
C ALA A 653 19.08 1.12 7.84
N ARG A 654 18.62 1.50 9.03
CA ARG A 654 18.05 0.62 10.06
C ARG A 654 16.53 0.80 10.19
N VAL A 655 15.98 1.75 9.44
CA VAL A 655 14.54 1.97 9.28
C VAL A 655 14.09 1.42 7.93
N PRO A 656 12.81 1.06 7.77
CA PRO A 656 12.28 0.60 6.49
C PRO A 656 12.58 1.59 5.36
N VAL A 657 13.11 1.08 4.26
CA VAL A 657 13.35 1.83 3.03
C VAL A 657 12.36 1.36 1.97
N PHE A 658 11.77 2.28 1.23
CA PHE A 658 10.81 1.96 0.19
C PHE A 658 10.86 2.94 -0.98
N MET A 659 11.83 2.74 -1.88
CA MET A 659 12.19 3.70 -2.92
C MET A 659 11.16 3.89 -4.04
N SER A 660 10.16 3.01 -4.15
CA SER A 660 9.15 3.09 -5.20
C SER A 660 7.84 2.44 -4.77
N SER A 661 6.72 2.97 -5.28
CA SER A 661 5.39 2.44 -5.01
C SER A 661 5.22 1.00 -5.47
N MET A 662 6.00 0.53 -6.47
CA MET A 662 5.98 -0.85 -6.96
C MET A 662 6.34 -1.90 -5.89
N MET A 663 6.92 -1.52 -4.76
CA MET A 663 7.11 -2.45 -3.63
C MET A 663 5.79 -3.01 -3.09
N GLN A 664 4.67 -2.35 -3.38
CA GLN A 664 3.32 -2.82 -3.06
C GLN A 664 2.86 -3.96 -3.97
N CYS A 665 3.47 -4.18 -5.15
CA CYS A 665 3.02 -5.17 -6.13
C CYS A 665 2.88 -6.59 -5.57
N PRO A 666 3.82 -7.13 -4.78
CA PRO A 666 3.63 -8.42 -4.11
C PRO A 666 2.36 -8.44 -3.26
N MET A 667 2.18 -7.46 -2.36
CA MET A 667 1.02 -7.35 -1.46
C MET A 667 -0.31 -7.12 -2.21
N ILE A 668 -0.31 -6.35 -3.29
CA ILE A 668 -1.50 -6.12 -4.11
C ILE A 668 -1.89 -7.42 -4.84
N SER A 669 -0.92 -8.08 -5.48
CA SER A 669 -1.19 -9.26 -6.30
C SER A 669 -1.68 -10.47 -5.48
N VAL A 670 -1.27 -10.57 -4.21
CA VAL A 670 -1.75 -11.57 -3.25
C VAL A 670 -3.15 -11.26 -2.71
N ALA A 671 -3.82 -10.19 -3.13
CA ALA A 671 -5.24 -9.98 -2.81
C ALA A 671 -6.17 -10.55 -3.89
N PHE A 672 -5.64 -11.01 -5.02
CA PHE A 672 -6.41 -11.41 -6.20
C PHE A 672 -6.03 -12.80 -6.70
N ASP A 673 -6.85 -13.38 -7.57
CA ASP A 673 -6.53 -14.66 -8.20
C ASP A 673 -5.33 -14.52 -9.16
N LYS A 674 -4.63 -15.62 -9.43
CA LYS A 674 -3.43 -15.62 -10.29
C LYS A 674 -3.68 -15.13 -11.73
N TYR A 675 -4.93 -15.10 -12.19
CA TYR A 675 -5.30 -14.59 -13.51
C TYR A 675 -5.76 -13.12 -13.50
N ASP A 676 -6.00 -12.56 -12.31
CA ASP A 676 -6.35 -11.15 -12.17
C ASP A 676 -5.09 -10.29 -12.31
N LYS A 677 -5.23 -9.14 -12.96
CA LYS A 677 -4.11 -8.26 -13.33
C LYS A 677 -4.11 -6.96 -12.53
N VAL A 678 -2.92 -6.41 -12.32
CA VAL A 678 -2.66 -5.07 -11.80
C VAL A 678 -2.14 -4.21 -12.95
N LEU A 679 -2.81 -3.11 -13.24
CA LEU A 679 -2.35 -2.11 -14.20
C LEU A 679 -1.34 -1.19 -13.52
N ILE A 680 -0.10 -1.15 -14.01
CA ILE A 680 0.94 -0.26 -13.51
C ILE A 680 1.09 0.90 -14.49
N LEU A 681 0.86 2.13 -14.02
CA LEU A 681 1.06 3.35 -14.78
C LEU A 681 2.40 3.96 -14.42
N THR A 682 3.28 4.13 -15.40
CA THR A 682 4.59 4.77 -15.25
C THR A 682 4.66 6.01 -16.13
N ALA A 683 5.66 6.86 -15.92
CA ALA A 683 5.87 8.01 -16.79
C ALA A 683 6.26 7.57 -18.20
N ASN A 684 7.11 6.54 -18.31
CA ASN A 684 7.59 6.00 -19.57
C ASN A 684 7.87 4.49 -19.47
N ASP A 685 7.11 3.67 -20.20
CA ASP A 685 7.25 2.21 -20.17
C ASP A 685 8.38 1.66 -21.06
N ASP A 686 8.98 2.48 -21.92
CA ASP A 686 10.17 2.09 -22.68
C ASP A 686 11.44 2.12 -21.81
N THR A 687 11.47 2.96 -20.79
CA THR A 687 12.64 3.11 -19.89
C THR A 687 12.59 2.22 -18.65
N LEU A 688 11.41 1.69 -18.28
CA LEU A 688 11.27 0.80 -17.12
C LEU A 688 11.68 -0.65 -17.42
N LYS A 689 11.37 -1.16 -18.63
CA LYS A 689 11.65 -2.55 -19.02
C LYS A 689 13.13 -2.94 -19.02
N PRO A 690 14.09 -2.06 -19.38
CA PRO A 690 15.52 -2.36 -19.28
C PRO A 690 16.04 -2.62 -17.86
N GLN A 691 15.34 -2.17 -16.80
CA GLN A 691 15.73 -2.42 -15.39
C GLN A 691 15.26 -3.77 -14.84
N LYS A 692 14.67 -4.62 -15.69
CA LYS A 692 14.08 -5.92 -15.35
C LYS A 692 14.93 -6.76 -14.40
N GLU A 693 16.20 -6.98 -14.73
CA GLU A 693 17.08 -7.83 -13.94
C GLU A 693 17.26 -7.26 -12.52
N THR A 694 17.43 -5.95 -12.40
CA THR A 694 17.56 -5.24 -11.12
C THR A 694 16.26 -5.30 -10.31
N LEU A 695 15.11 -5.07 -10.94
CA LEU A 695 13.80 -5.13 -10.26
C LEU A 695 13.50 -6.54 -9.71
N LEU A 696 13.77 -7.57 -10.51
CA LEU A 696 13.53 -8.97 -10.13
C LEU A 696 14.48 -9.43 -9.03
N SER A 697 15.79 -9.22 -9.20
CA SER A 697 16.81 -9.74 -8.28
C SER A 697 16.82 -9.06 -6.93
N ASN A 698 16.46 -7.77 -6.87
CA ASN A 698 16.69 -6.96 -5.67
C ASN A 698 15.42 -6.54 -4.92
N CYS A 699 14.28 -6.52 -5.61
CA CYS A 699 13.06 -5.89 -5.11
C CYS A 699 11.85 -6.82 -5.07
N GLY A 700 12.00 -8.09 -5.48
CA GLY A 700 10.91 -9.09 -5.45
C GLY A 700 9.78 -8.82 -6.44
N PHE A 701 10.03 -7.98 -7.46
CA PHE A 701 9.08 -7.61 -8.49
C PHE A 701 9.54 -8.13 -9.85
N ASP A 702 8.78 -9.05 -10.42
CA ASP A 702 9.03 -9.56 -11.76
C ASP A 702 8.19 -8.81 -12.79
N VAL A 703 8.85 -7.99 -13.62
CA VAL A 703 8.18 -7.26 -14.72
C VAL A 703 7.61 -8.18 -15.80
N ASP A 704 8.06 -9.44 -15.87
CA ASP A 704 7.54 -10.44 -16.82
C ASP A 704 6.33 -11.21 -16.26
N ASP A 705 6.00 -11.06 -14.99
CA ASP A 705 4.83 -11.69 -14.42
C ASP A 705 3.58 -11.15 -15.12
N ALA A 706 2.85 -12.06 -15.78
CA ALA A 706 1.69 -11.73 -16.59
C ALA A 706 0.53 -11.06 -15.81
N ARG A 707 0.60 -11.07 -14.47
CA ARG A 707 -0.30 -10.32 -13.59
C ARG A 707 -0.04 -8.81 -13.64
N PHE A 708 1.16 -8.36 -13.99
CA PHE A 708 1.49 -6.94 -14.05
C PHE A 708 1.42 -6.42 -15.49
N MET A 709 0.60 -5.39 -15.70
CA MET A 709 0.45 -4.74 -17.00
C MET A 709 1.00 -3.33 -16.93
N ILE A 710 2.23 -3.13 -17.41
CA ILE A 710 2.90 -1.83 -17.39
C ILE A 710 2.47 -1.01 -18.62
N LYS A 711 2.04 0.24 -18.38
CA LYS A 711 1.75 1.23 -19.41
C LYS A 711 2.30 2.60 -19.04
N GLY A 712 2.92 3.25 -20.02
CA GLY A 712 3.49 4.57 -19.86
C GLY A 712 2.49 5.68 -20.23
N CYS A 713 2.67 6.85 -19.63
CA CYS A 713 1.83 8.03 -19.84
C CYS A 713 2.46 9.07 -20.79
N GLN A 714 3.62 8.75 -21.40
CA GLN A 714 4.41 9.68 -22.22
C GLN A 714 3.67 10.28 -23.43
N ASP A 715 2.65 9.59 -23.95
CA ASP A 715 1.87 10.06 -25.10
C ASP A 715 0.66 10.91 -24.68
N VAL A 716 0.38 11.05 -23.38
CA VAL A 716 -0.72 11.86 -22.87
C VAL A 716 -0.41 13.35 -23.06
N PRO A 717 -1.32 14.13 -23.66
CA PRO A 717 -1.08 15.54 -23.92
C PRO A 717 -0.78 16.31 -22.63
N GLY A 718 0.37 16.99 -22.58
CA GLY A 718 0.82 17.80 -21.44
C GLY A 718 1.59 17.02 -20.37
N PHE A 719 1.62 15.68 -20.43
CA PHE A 719 2.37 14.87 -19.48
C PHE A 719 3.87 14.75 -19.82
N ASP A 720 4.27 15.18 -21.02
CA ASP A 720 5.67 15.31 -21.43
C ASP A 720 6.47 16.30 -20.57
N ALA A 721 5.79 17.18 -19.82
CA ALA A 721 6.38 18.06 -18.82
C ALA A 721 7.19 17.31 -17.76
N VAL A 722 6.76 16.11 -17.35
CA VAL A 722 7.50 15.24 -16.40
C VAL A 722 8.90 14.93 -16.93
N ALA A 723 8.99 14.49 -18.19
CA ALA A 723 10.27 14.17 -18.82
C ALA A 723 11.18 15.39 -19.03
N LYS A 724 10.61 16.60 -18.97
CA LYS A 724 11.32 17.89 -19.11
C LYS A 724 11.68 18.51 -17.75
N GLY A 725 11.23 17.94 -16.63
CA GLY A 725 11.35 18.57 -15.31
C GLY A 725 10.55 19.88 -15.19
N GLU A 726 9.46 20.00 -15.95
CA GLU A 726 8.58 21.17 -15.96
C GLU A 726 7.36 20.94 -15.08
N LYS A 727 6.72 22.03 -14.64
CA LYS A 727 5.46 21.94 -13.88
C LYS A 727 4.36 21.29 -14.73
N VAL A 728 3.77 20.21 -14.25
CA VAL A 728 2.61 19.57 -14.88
C VAL A 728 1.32 20.35 -14.59
N ASP A 729 0.51 20.58 -15.63
CA ASP A 729 -0.86 21.07 -15.49
C ASP A 729 -1.81 19.89 -15.25
N VAL A 730 -2.03 19.57 -13.96
CA VAL A 730 -2.83 18.41 -13.53
C VAL A 730 -4.25 18.45 -14.10
N ASP A 731 -4.90 19.61 -14.08
CA ASP A 731 -6.28 19.76 -14.56
C ASP A 731 -6.38 19.52 -16.08
N TYR A 732 -5.39 20.02 -16.83
CA TYR A 732 -5.28 19.76 -18.26
C TYR A 732 -5.05 18.27 -18.53
N VAL A 733 -4.06 17.64 -17.89
CA VAL A 733 -3.62 16.27 -18.19
C VAL A 733 -4.64 15.20 -17.77
N GLN A 734 -5.31 15.38 -16.62
CA GLN A 734 -6.16 14.37 -16.00
C GLN A 734 -7.21 13.72 -16.95
N PRO A 735 -7.99 14.49 -17.73
CA PRO A 735 -8.82 13.98 -18.83
C PRO A 735 -8.18 12.88 -19.69
N GLY A 736 -6.92 13.08 -20.10
CA GLY A 736 -6.19 12.17 -20.97
C GLY A 736 -5.78 10.88 -20.25
N ILE A 737 -5.31 10.97 -19.01
CA ILE A 737 -4.97 9.80 -18.18
C ILE A 737 -6.21 8.93 -17.96
N VAL A 738 -7.33 9.53 -17.54
CA VAL A 738 -8.60 8.81 -17.32
C VAL A 738 -9.07 8.12 -18.60
N TYR A 739 -9.01 8.81 -19.74
CA TYR A 739 -9.39 8.22 -21.01
C TYR A 739 -8.52 7.01 -21.37
N MET A 740 -7.19 7.14 -21.27
CA MET A 740 -6.24 6.08 -21.57
C MET A 740 -6.52 4.83 -20.72
N VAL A 741 -6.69 5.00 -19.41
CA VAL A 741 -6.99 3.90 -18.48
C VAL A 741 -8.31 3.23 -18.85
N LYS A 742 -9.37 3.98 -19.15
CA LYS A 742 -10.64 3.40 -19.61
C LYS A 742 -10.49 2.58 -20.88
N GLN A 743 -9.68 3.02 -21.85
CA GLN A 743 -9.41 2.24 -23.06
C GLN A 743 -8.67 0.93 -22.76
N ILE A 744 -7.73 0.94 -21.82
CA ILE A 744 -7.02 -0.26 -21.37
C ILE A 744 -7.99 -1.23 -20.69
N LEU A 745 -8.82 -0.74 -19.76
CA LEU A 745 -9.80 -1.57 -19.03
C LEU A 745 -10.85 -2.17 -19.97
N ASN A 746 -11.33 -1.41 -20.97
CA ASN A 746 -12.26 -1.90 -21.98
C ASN A 746 -11.69 -3.08 -22.79
N LYS A 747 -10.37 -3.15 -22.97
CA LYS A 747 -9.68 -4.23 -23.68
C LYS A 747 -9.20 -5.35 -22.75
N ASN A 748 -9.20 -5.13 -21.44
CA ASN A 748 -8.61 -6.03 -20.45
C ASN A 748 -9.52 -6.15 -19.21
N SER A 749 -10.55 -6.98 -19.33
CA SER A 749 -11.53 -7.22 -18.26
C SER A 749 -10.97 -7.97 -17.05
N SER A 750 -9.71 -8.43 -17.07
CA SER A 750 -9.05 -9.10 -15.95
C SER A 750 -8.33 -8.15 -14.99
N VAL A 751 -8.26 -6.84 -15.30
CA VAL A 751 -7.63 -5.86 -14.40
C VAL A 751 -8.51 -5.65 -13.16
N ARG A 752 -7.91 -5.71 -11.97
CA ARG A 752 -8.60 -5.56 -10.68
C ARG A 752 -8.04 -4.45 -9.79
N ALA A 753 -6.86 -3.94 -10.09
CA ALA A 753 -6.22 -2.86 -9.35
C ALA A 753 -5.35 -2.00 -10.29
N ILE A 754 -5.11 -0.76 -9.88
CA ILE A 754 -4.21 0.17 -10.56
C ILE A 754 -3.11 0.55 -9.57
N LEU A 755 -1.86 0.60 -10.03
CA LEU A 755 -0.72 1.13 -9.27
C LEU A 755 -0.06 2.25 -10.08
N LEU A 756 0.12 3.40 -9.45
CA LEU A 756 0.79 4.57 -10.00
C LEU A 756 2.26 4.52 -9.57
N GLU A 757 3.12 4.21 -10.52
CA GLU A 757 4.56 4.05 -10.30
C GLU A 757 5.29 5.39 -10.26
N CYS A 758 5.00 6.28 -11.21
CA CYS A 758 5.57 7.62 -11.23
C CYS A 758 5.05 8.44 -10.06
N THR A 759 5.95 9.12 -9.37
CA THR A 759 5.72 9.93 -8.17
C THR A 759 4.93 11.21 -8.44
N GLU A 760 4.80 11.63 -9.70
CA GLU A 760 3.95 12.74 -10.17
C GLU A 760 2.55 12.29 -10.66
N LEU A 761 2.24 10.98 -10.62
CA LEU A 761 0.91 10.45 -10.94
C LEU A 761 -0.13 10.43 -9.78
N PRO A 762 0.21 10.42 -8.48
CA PRO A 762 -0.80 10.39 -7.42
C PRO A 762 -1.87 11.50 -7.48
N PRO A 763 -1.62 12.73 -7.97
CA PRO A 763 -2.68 13.73 -8.16
C PRO A 763 -3.89 13.23 -8.98
N TYR A 764 -3.71 12.22 -9.83
CA TYR A 764 -4.76 11.63 -10.66
C TYR A 764 -5.48 10.43 -10.01
N ALA A 765 -5.03 9.96 -8.83
CA ALA A 765 -5.50 8.73 -8.22
C ALA A 765 -7.02 8.74 -7.97
N ASP A 766 -7.56 9.84 -7.43
CA ASP A 766 -8.99 9.95 -7.14
C ASP A 766 -9.87 9.99 -8.38
N ALA A 767 -9.40 10.64 -9.44
CA ALA A 767 -10.11 10.61 -10.72
C ALA A 767 -10.17 9.17 -11.27
N LEU A 768 -9.09 8.39 -11.10
CA LEU A 768 -9.07 6.97 -11.48
C LEU A 768 -9.97 6.13 -10.58
N ARG A 769 -9.97 6.31 -9.25
CA ARG A 769 -10.90 5.62 -8.32
C ARG A 769 -12.36 5.91 -8.67
N HIS A 770 -12.68 7.19 -8.88
CA HIS A 770 -14.03 7.64 -9.23
C HIS A 770 -14.52 6.99 -10.54
N GLU A 771 -13.69 7.01 -11.57
CA GLU A 771 -14.08 6.62 -12.93
C GLU A 771 -13.99 5.13 -13.20
N THR A 772 -13.14 4.40 -12.46
CA THR A 772 -12.91 2.95 -12.67
C THR A 772 -13.54 2.07 -11.60
N ARG A 773 -13.77 2.61 -10.39
CA ARG A 773 -14.19 1.85 -9.18
C ARG A 773 -13.20 0.73 -8.78
N LEU A 774 -11.97 0.79 -9.27
CA LEU A 774 -10.89 -0.09 -8.87
C LEU A 774 -10.05 0.56 -7.77
N PRO A 775 -9.42 -0.22 -6.87
CA PRO A 775 -8.42 0.31 -5.96
C PRO A 775 -7.24 0.88 -6.74
N VAL A 776 -6.78 2.06 -6.32
CA VAL A 776 -5.61 2.76 -6.86
C VAL A 776 -4.58 2.90 -5.74
N PHE A 777 -3.38 2.39 -5.99
CA PHE A 777 -2.21 2.47 -5.10
C PHE A 777 -1.17 3.40 -5.72
N ASP A 778 -0.39 4.09 -4.92
CA ASP A 778 0.60 5.06 -5.37
C ASP A 778 1.75 5.20 -4.36
N ALA A 779 2.62 6.20 -4.54
CA ALA A 779 3.76 6.41 -3.65
C ALA A 779 3.36 6.94 -2.26
N ILE A 780 2.23 7.64 -2.16
CA ILE A 780 1.68 8.13 -0.90
C ILE A 780 1.04 6.97 -0.13
N THR A 781 0.26 6.10 -0.77
CA THR A 781 -0.28 4.89 -0.11
C THR A 781 0.85 4.00 0.44
N ASN A 782 1.98 3.94 -0.28
CA ASN A 782 3.16 3.21 0.18
C ASN A 782 3.78 3.85 1.44
N ALA A 783 3.96 5.17 1.43
CA ALA A 783 4.50 5.90 2.57
C ALA A 783 3.58 5.76 3.79
N ASP A 784 2.28 5.96 3.62
CA ASP A 784 1.28 5.81 4.68
C ASP A 784 1.30 4.40 5.28
N PHE A 785 1.44 3.36 4.44
CA PHE A 785 1.58 1.97 4.91
C PHE A 785 2.76 1.78 5.86
N PHE A 786 3.95 2.25 5.49
CA PHE A 786 5.15 2.09 6.32
C PHE A 786 5.12 2.97 7.57
N LEU A 787 4.60 4.20 7.46
CA LEU A 787 4.52 5.13 8.58
C LEU A 787 3.46 4.70 9.60
N SER A 788 2.33 4.12 9.16
CA SER A 788 1.27 3.61 10.05
C SER A 788 1.80 2.58 11.06
N ALA A 789 2.80 1.77 10.68
CA ALA A 789 3.41 0.78 11.57
C ALA A 789 4.27 1.39 12.68
N ARG A 790 4.50 2.71 12.64
CA ARG A 790 5.25 3.49 13.64
C ARG A 790 4.36 4.45 14.41
N GLN A 791 3.13 4.66 13.94
CA GLN A 791 2.16 5.57 14.53
C GLN A 791 1.41 4.92 15.69
N ASP A 792 1.02 5.76 16.63
CA ASP A 792 0.04 5.47 17.66
C ASP A 792 -1.34 5.24 17.04
N ASN A 793 -2.03 4.16 17.41
CA ASN A 793 -3.37 3.94 16.89
C ASN A 793 -4.40 4.70 17.75
N PRO A 794 -5.15 5.68 17.20
CA PRO A 794 -6.08 6.47 18.01
C PRO A 794 -7.30 5.66 18.49
N ARG A 795 -7.57 4.49 17.91
CA ARG A 795 -8.79 3.69 18.14
C ARG A 795 -8.63 2.65 19.25
N PHE A 796 -7.42 2.12 19.45
CA PHE A 796 -7.13 1.08 20.43
C PHE A 796 -5.64 1.06 20.79
N GLY A 797 -5.32 0.37 21.89
CA GLY A 797 -3.94 0.17 22.31
C GLY A 797 -3.56 1.03 23.50
N PHE A 798 -2.29 1.45 23.52
CA PHE A 798 -1.70 2.16 24.64
C PHE A 798 -2.05 3.65 24.59
N ASN A 799 -2.19 4.21 23.37
CA ASN A 799 -2.60 5.57 23.00
C ASN A 799 -1.84 6.71 23.70
N GLN A 800 -1.70 7.87 23.06
CA GLN A 800 -1.09 9.09 23.61
C GLN A 800 0.36 8.92 24.10
N TRP A 801 1.08 7.91 23.59
CA TRP A 801 2.50 7.69 23.89
C TRP A 801 3.43 8.44 22.95
N GLN A 802 2.91 8.95 21.83
CA GLN A 802 3.60 9.88 20.94
C GLN A 802 3.14 11.32 21.15
N LEU A 803 3.99 12.26 20.74
CA LEU A 803 3.59 13.63 20.45
C LEU A 803 2.66 13.60 19.23
N ASP A 804 1.63 14.43 19.26
CA ASP A 804 0.79 14.63 18.07
C ASP A 804 1.62 15.45 17.07
N TRP A 805 1.48 15.16 15.78
CA TRP A 805 1.94 16.08 14.75
C TRP A 805 1.13 17.38 14.88
N ASP A 806 1.80 18.53 14.84
CA ASP A 806 1.15 19.82 15.05
C ASP A 806 0.38 20.31 13.81
N GLY A 807 0.53 19.60 12.68
CA GLY A 807 -0.06 19.94 11.39
C GLY A 807 0.68 21.07 10.68
N GLU A 808 1.82 21.51 11.23
CA GLU A 808 2.71 22.47 10.60
C GLU A 808 3.86 21.69 9.93
N GLN A 809 4.25 22.11 8.74
CA GLN A 809 5.30 21.46 7.96
C GLN A 809 6.25 22.55 7.49
N ASP A 810 7.55 22.34 7.71
CA ASP A 810 8.58 23.28 7.27
C ASP A 810 8.57 23.38 5.74
N ASP A 811 8.59 24.62 5.23
CA ASP A 811 8.82 24.88 3.82
C ASP A 811 10.19 24.31 3.42
N TYR A 812 10.23 23.60 2.29
CA TYR A 812 11.46 23.05 1.75
C TYR A 812 11.93 23.85 0.53
N VAL A 813 13.15 24.37 0.61
CA VAL A 813 13.90 24.90 -0.54
C VAL A 813 14.92 23.86 -0.99
N PHE A 814 14.99 23.64 -2.31
CA PHE A 814 15.95 22.70 -2.91
C PHE A 814 17.38 22.95 -2.41
N GLY A 815 18.02 21.90 -1.89
CA GLY A 815 19.36 21.96 -1.32
C GLY A 815 19.47 22.48 0.12
N GLN A 816 18.38 22.89 0.78
CA GLN A 816 18.44 23.53 2.13
C GLN A 816 19.11 22.68 3.23
N HIS A 817 19.16 21.37 3.04
CA HIS A 817 19.73 20.42 4.00
C HIS A 817 21.14 19.94 3.64
N LEU A 818 21.78 20.62 2.68
CA LEU A 818 23.16 20.40 2.27
C LEU A 818 24.09 21.43 2.92
N ASN A 819 25.33 21.03 3.17
CA ASN A 819 26.37 21.99 3.55
C ASN A 819 26.98 22.66 2.30
N ALA A 820 27.79 23.71 2.49
CA ALA A 820 28.39 24.46 1.38
C ALA A 820 29.19 23.59 0.38
N GLN A 821 29.94 22.58 0.86
CA GLN A 821 30.71 21.69 -0.02
C GLN A 821 29.83 20.72 -0.80
N GLN A 822 28.64 20.38 -0.27
CA GLN A 822 27.66 19.55 -0.96
C GLN A 822 26.87 20.36 -1.98
N MET A 823 26.54 21.62 -1.67
CA MET A 823 25.92 22.54 -2.61
C MET A 823 26.77 22.75 -3.87
N GLU A 824 28.11 22.80 -3.73
CA GLU A 824 29.04 22.88 -4.88
C GLU A 824 29.02 21.66 -5.82
N LYS A 825 28.48 20.53 -5.35
CA LYS A 825 28.36 19.30 -6.14
C LYS A 825 27.02 19.18 -6.87
N LEU A 826 26.07 20.08 -6.57
CA LEU A 826 24.81 20.15 -7.30
C LEU A 826 25.08 20.48 -8.76
N ILE A 827 24.33 19.86 -9.66
CA ILE A 827 24.46 20.10 -11.10
C ILE A 827 23.34 20.99 -11.67
N ASN A 828 22.29 21.25 -10.90
CA ASN A 828 21.14 22.10 -11.27
C ASN A 828 21.12 23.46 -10.58
#